data_AF-A0A938J2M1-F1
#
_entry.id   AF-A0A938J2M1-F1
#
_cell.length_a   1.000
_cell.length_b   1.000
_cell.length_c   1.000
_cell.angle_alpha   90.00
_cell.angle_beta   90.00
_cell.angle_gamma   90.00
#
_symmetry.space_group_name_H-M   'P 1'
#
loop_
_entity.id
_entity.type
_entity.pdbx_description
1 polymer ?
#
loop_
_entity_poly.entity_id
_entity_poly.type
_entity_poly.pdbx_seq_one_letter_code
_entity_poly.pdbx_strand_id
1 'polypeptide(L)'
;MRFGVSMTEPLVSVILIGYQDEARIGRALASIQGQTLRSLEIIVVNDASTDGTESVIRAAMAADPRIRYERLPINSGGCGVPRNVGLALARAPWVMFCDSDDELEMHACANLLDTAEELSADVVCGTAERIDVHSGEATRWRPDLHEETTVFTAFDPRLLYDTIVPNKIFRRDFLIGNSIRFPEGVLFEDQPFTVACLLAADRVAAIAPVVYRWYVDKGAEEGSITQGRAQTRNARDRIAVNRLIDAMLIDRPDWQWAKAVKFLRHEGYLYLSTLLEAADESALAIAAEFNSYLRSIPVDAYWLVRPMLRVAFFHLLSGDLEGVRRAMLFERWGAVIDGRLVVDEDRVLFDHDPGIEILGRSSRDWLDITELRLIDLPFEMRRYLHTLDVYERDGKDVTVTVRTRDQWGDLAGVSASLAWCDGRGFAVLFLPLELRRHDGDTLVWSGKGRLELAPCRIVSRGDRGTLRVVLADGQRSNASPVRTQCAPSSFDLGSLARAPGAAGVREERRERAELAWMATGEARGFAPLVRRLLTRTIPPPNPGVPGIANRVLIAYLPLSDLPDPWRQFPFDLDAWNDRFGARAVLLLGGEHMPAVPFRMRGWAWDVRRMPVDRVITASSIVVTDDPLLIAVHPDAIAYRPDRGATRYLLPAVQSAVSDQETLFDVIDAHLGGC
;
A
#
# COMPACT_ATOMS: atom_id res chain seq x y z
N MET A 1 -10.69 -14.93 -49.57
CA MET A 1 -11.46 -16.10 -50.04
C MET A 1 -11.10 -17.27 -49.14
N ARG A 2 -12.08 -17.82 -48.40
CA ARG A 2 -11.90 -18.96 -47.49
C ARG A 2 -11.76 -20.25 -48.32
N PHE A 3 -10.63 -20.94 -48.21
CA PHE A 3 -10.49 -22.29 -48.75
C PHE A 3 -10.66 -23.31 -47.61
N GLY A 4 -11.75 -24.09 -47.65
CA GLY A 4 -11.70 -25.51 -47.30
C GLY A 4 -12.13 -26.00 -45.91
N VAL A 5 -12.52 -25.16 -44.94
CA VAL A 5 -13.07 -25.68 -43.66
C VAL A 5 -14.60 -25.70 -43.74
N SER A 6 -15.19 -26.90 -43.63
CA SER A 6 -16.64 -27.06 -43.47
C SER A 6 -17.13 -26.20 -42.29
N MET A 7 -18.26 -25.51 -42.42
CA MET A 7 -18.85 -24.71 -41.32
C MET A 7 -19.23 -25.53 -40.07
N THR A 8 -18.95 -26.83 -40.06
CA THR A 8 -19.21 -27.78 -38.97
C THR A 8 -18.00 -28.11 -38.10
N GLU A 9 -16.77 -27.76 -38.48
CA GLU A 9 -15.58 -28.07 -37.69
C GLU A 9 -15.20 -26.93 -36.74
N PRO A 10 -14.80 -27.23 -35.49
CA PRO A 10 -14.40 -26.21 -34.53
C PRO A 10 -13.05 -25.60 -34.93
N LEU A 11 -12.93 -24.27 -34.83
CA LEU A 11 -11.68 -23.53 -35.07
C LEU A 11 -10.83 -23.42 -33.80
N VAL A 12 -11.48 -23.35 -32.63
CA VAL A 12 -10.81 -23.31 -31.31
C VAL A 12 -11.42 -24.35 -30.38
N SER A 13 -10.57 -25.12 -29.70
CA SER A 13 -10.93 -25.98 -28.58
C SER A 13 -10.62 -25.21 -27.30
N VAL A 14 -11.65 -24.82 -26.55
CA VAL A 14 -11.50 -24.19 -25.24
C VAL A 14 -11.54 -25.28 -24.18
N ILE A 15 -10.45 -25.46 -23.45
CA ILE A 15 -10.30 -26.47 -22.39
C ILE A 15 -10.56 -25.78 -21.05
N LEU A 16 -11.69 -26.11 -20.43
CA LEU A 16 -12.06 -25.70 -19.08
C LEU A 16 -11.68 -26.83 -18.10
N ILE A 17 -10.86 -26.53 -17.11
CA ILE A 17 -10.55 -27.46 -16.02
C ILE A 17 -11.29 -27.06 -14.74
N GLY A 18 -11.65 -28.02 -13.89
CA GLY A 18 -12.29 -27.71 -12.60
C GLY A 18 -12.19 -28.84 -11.57
N TYR A 19 -12.16 -28.44 -10.30
CA TYR A 19 -12.19 -29.35 -9.15
C TYR A 19 -12.87 -28.68 -7.96
N GLN A 20 -13.92 -29.31 -7.41
CA GLN A 20 -14.68 -28.80 -6.26
C GLN A 20 -15.08 -27.32 -6.41
N ASP A 21 -15.69 -26.97 -7.54
CA ASP A 21 -15.98 -25.58 -7.90
C ASP A 21 -17.42 -25.34 -8.36
N GLU A 22 -18.37 -26.01 -7.71
CA GLU A 22 -19.81 -25.92 -8.01
C GLU A 22 -20.31 -24.47 -8.13
N ALA A 23 -19.82 -23.59 -7.25
CA ALA A 23 -20.28 -22.21 -7.14
C ALA A 23 -19.83 -21.30 -8.30
N ARG A 24 -18.70 -21.59 -8.96
CA ARG A 24 -18.10 -20.68 -9.95
C ARG A 24 -18.04 -21.26 -11.36
N ILE A 25 -17.94 -22.58 -11.52
CA ILE A 25 -17.78 -23.21 -12.85
C ILE A 25 -18.90 -22.87 -13.84
N GLY A 26 -20.13 -22.65 -13.37
CA GLY A 26 -21.24 -22.22 -14.21
C GLY A 26 -21.02 -20.86 -14.88
N ARG A 27 -20.33 -19.94 -14.19
CA ARG A 27 -19.96 -18.63 -14.70
C ARG A 27 -18.86 -18.73 -15.75
N ALA A 28 -17.82 -19.54 -15.50
CA ALA A 28 -16.77 -19.84 -16.47
C ALA A 28 -17.37 -20.43 -17.76
N LEU A 29 -18.25 -21.44 -17.65
CA LEU A 29 -18.97 -22.03 -18.77
C LEU A 29 -19.77 -20.99 -19.55
N ALA A 30 -20.56 -20.15 -18.87
CA ALA A 30 -21.35 -19.11 -19.51
C ALA A 30 -20.47 -18.12 -20.31
N SER A 31 -19.29 -17.76 -19.81
CA SER A 31 -18.34 -16.89 -20.51
C SER A 31 -17.82 -17.51 -21.82
N ILE A 32 -17.57 -18.82 -21.82
CA ILE A 32 -17.12 -19.57 -23.00
C ILE A 32 -18.27 -19.77 -23.99
N GLN A 33 -19.47 -20.08 -23.50
CA GLN A 33 -20.66 -20.24 -24.35
C GLN A 33 -21.05 -18.92 -25.04
N GLY A 34 -20.82 -17.80 -24.34
CA GLY A 34 -21.10 -16.43 -24.77
C GLY A 34 -20.13 -15.84 -25.79
N GLN A 35 -19.02 -16.52 -26.10
CA GLN A 35 -18.02 -16.05 -27.07
C GLN A 35 -18.65 -15.68 -28.43
N THR A 36 -18.14 -14.62 -29.05
CA THR A 36 -18.61 -14.20 -30.39
C THR A 36 -18.16 -15.15 -31.50
N LEU A 37 -17.01 -15.82 -31.34
CA LEU A 37 -16.62 -16.92 -32.20
C LEU A 37 -17.51 -18.13 -31.90
N ARG A 38 -18.31 -18.58 -32.87
CA ARG A 38 -19.26 -19.68 -32.66
C ARG A 38 -18.70 -21.06 -32.97
N SER A 39 -17.70 -21.16 -33.84
CA SER A 39 -17.00 -22.39 -34.21
C SER A 39 -16.06 -22.85 -33.10
N LEU A 40 -16.63 -23.18 -31.93
CA LEU A 40 -15.91 -23.63 -30.74
C LEU A 40 -16.26 -25.09 -30.43
N GLU A 41 -15.24 -25.79 -29.94
CA GLU A 41 -15.40 -26.99 -29.12
C GLU A 41 -15.08 -26.62 -27.68
N ILE A 42 -15.92 -27.02 -26.71
CA ILE A 42 -15.73 -26.73 -25.30
C ILE A 42 -15.47 -28.05 -24.58
N ILE A 43 -14.26 -28.25 -24.06
CA ILE A 43 -13.87 -29.48 -23.37
C ILE A 43 -13.77 -29.17 -21.89
N VAL A 44 -14.63 -29.79 -21.09
CA VAL A 44 -14.65 -29.62 -19.64
C VAL A 44 -14.05 -30.85 -18.99
N VAL A 45 -12.90 -30.68 -18.34
CA VAL A 45 -12.21 -31.77 -17.62
C VAL A 45 -12.37 -31.55 -16.12
N ASN A 46 -13.17 -32.41 -15.49
CA ASN A 46 -13.38 -32.42 -14.05
C ASN A 46 -12.37 -33.35 -13.38
N ASP A 47 -11.55 -32.80 -12.49
CA ASP A 47 -10.49 -33.53 -11.77
C ASP A 47 -11.03 -34.30 -10.56
N ALA A 48 -12.00 -35.19 -10.83
CA ALA A 48 -12.66 -36.08 -9.87
C ALA A 48 -13.40 -35.37 -8.72
N SER A 49 -14.11 -34.27 -8.99
CA SER A 49 -14.93 -33.58 -7.98
C SER A 49 -15.97 -34.51 -7.34
N THR A 50 -16.30 -34.20 -6.09
CA THR A 50 -17.30 -34.91 -5.26
C THR A 50 -18.45 -34.01 -4.79
N ASP A 51 -18.41 -32.72 -5.10
CA ASP A 51 -19.47 -31.74 -4.87
C ASP A 51 -20.45 -31.68 -6.06
N GLY A 52 -21.31 -30.66 -6.13
CA GLY A 52 -22.26 -30.48 -7.23
C GLY A 52 -21.66 -30.01 -8.55
N THR A 53 -20.33 -29.87 -8.67
CA THR A 53 -19.63 -29.45 -9.91
C THR A 53 -20.08 -30.25 -11.13
N GLU A 54 -20.14 -31.57 -11.01
CA GLU A 54 -20.55 -32.45 -12.11
C GLU A 54 -21.99 -32.18 -12.59
N SER A 55 -22.90 -31.90 -11.66
CA SER A 55 -24.30 -31.58 -11.98
C SER A 55 -24.41 -30.31 -12.80
N VAL A 56 -23.65 -29.26 -12.44
CA VAL A 56 -23.60 -27.99 -13.19
C VAL A 56 -23.07 -28.21 -14.60
N ILE A 57 -21.97 -28.96 -14.75
CA ILE A 57 -21.38 -29.26 -16.06
C ILE A 57 -22.37 -30.03 -16.95
N ARG A 58 -23.02 -31.07 -16.40
CA ARG A 58 -23.99 -31.89 -17.15
C ARG A 58 -25.21 -31.09 -17.59
N ALA A 59 -25.70 -30.17 -16.75
CA ALA A 59 -26.79 -29.27 -17.11
C ALA A 59 -26.39 -28.35 -18.27
N ALA A 60 -25.18 -27.77 -18.24
CA ALA A 60 -24.67 -26.96 -19.34
C ALA A 60 -24.49 -27.77 -20.63
N MET A 61 -23.96 -29.00 -20.52
CA MET A 61 -23.78 -29.92 -21.65
C MET A 61 -25.11 -30.29 -22.32
N ALA A 62 -26.18 -30.46 -21.55
CA ALA A 62 -27.51 -30.71 -22.10
C ALA A 62 -28.07 -29.51 -22.87
N ALA A 63 -27.65 -28.28 -22.52
CA ALA A 63 -28.10 -27.04 -23.15
C ALA A 63 -27.24 -26.62 -24.36
N ASP A 64 -25.99 -27.06 -24.45
CA ASP A 64 -25.05 -26.68 -25.51
C ASP A 64 -24.27 -27.89 -26.04
N PRO A 65 -24.56 -28.34 -27.29
CA PRO A 65 -23.93 -29.53 -27.87
C PRO A 65 -22.44 -29.36 -28.19
N ARG A 66 -21.89 -28.14 -28.07
CA ARG A 66 -20.45 -27.89 -28.22
C ARG A 66 -19.64 -28.41 -27.03
N ILE A 67 -20.29 -28.67 -25.89
CA ILE A 67 -19.65 -29.10 -24.64
C ILE A 67 -19.40 -30.61 -24.67
N ARG A 68 -18.15 -30.99 -24.37
CA ARG A 68 -17.72 -32.37 -24.13
C ARG A 68 -17.19 -32.46 -22.71
N TYR A 69 -17.68 -33.43 -21.95
CA TYR A 69 -17.33 -33.61 -20.55
C TYR A 69 -16.45 -34.84 -20.36
N GLU A 70 -15.34 -34.68 -19.65
CA GLU A 70 -14.47 -35.76 -19.20
C GLU A 70 -14.27 -35.66 -17.68
N ARG A 71 -14.39 -36.79 -16.97
CA ARG A 71 -14.14 -36.85 -15.52
C ARG A 71 -12.97 -37.77 -15.25
N LEU A 72 -11.94 -37.24 -14.59
CA LEU A 72 -10.80 -38.05 -14.17
C LEU A 72 -11.23 -39.07 -13.10
N PRO A 73 -10.63 -40.27 -13.10
CA PRO A 73 -11.00 -41.32 -12.16
C PRO A 73 -10.58 -41.02 -10.72
N ILE A 74 -9.52 -40.23 -10.54
CA ILE A 74 -8.98 -39.80 -9.26
C ILE A 74 -8.48 -38.36 -9.39
N ASN A 75 -8.54 -37.61 -8.29
CA ASN A 75 -8.01 -36.25 -8.25
C ASN A 75 -6.50 -36.29 -8.47
N SER A 76 -6.03 -35.51 -9.44
CA SER A 76 -4.63 -35.44 -9.85
C SER A 76 -3.76 -34.60 -8.92
N GLY A 77 -4.39 -33.75 -8.09
CA GLY A 77 -3.71 -32.89 -7.13
C GLY A 77 -3.03 -31.65 -7.74
N GLY A 78 -3.39 -31.26 -8.97
CA GLY A 78 -2.91 -30.06 -9.66
C GLY A 78 -3.60 -29.83 -11.01
N CYS A 79 -3.23 -28.75 -11.72
CA CYS A 79 -3.89 -28.36 -12.97
C CYS A 79 -3.29 -29.04 -14.23
N GLY A 80 -2.09 -29.62 -14.13
CA GLY A 80 -1.35 -30.15 -15.29
C GLY A 80 -2.03 -31.33 -15.96
N VAL A 81 -2.43 -32.34 -15.19
CA VAL A 81 -3.11 -33.54 -15.71
C VAL A 81 -4.43 -33.20 -16.41
N PRO A 82 -5.39 -32.46 -15.80
CA PRO A 82 -6.63 -32.15 -16.50
C PRO A 82 -6.42 -31.31 -17.76
N ARG A 83 -5.43 -30.40 -17.79
CA ARG A 83 -5.07 -29.66 -19.02
C ARG A 83 -4.49 -30.56 -20.10
N ASN A 84 -3.60 -31.51 -19.75
CA ASN A 84 -3.05 -32.48 -20.70
C ASN A 84 -4.14 -33.40 -21.27
N VAL A 85 -5.08 -33.86 -20.44
CA VAL A 85 -6.23 -34.66 -20.87
C VAL A 85 -7.12 -33.86 -21.83
N GLY A 86 -7.42 -32.61 -21.49
CA GLY A 86 -8.17 -31.72 -22.37
C GLY A 86 -7.47 -31.49 -23.71
N LEU A 87 -6.15 -31.29 -23.70
CA LEU A 87 -5.34 -31.10 -24.90
C LEU A 87 -5.34 -32.36 -25.78
N ALA A 88 -5.31 -33.54 -25.19
CA ALA A 88 -5.41 -34.80 -25.93
C ALA A 88 -6.78 -35.02 -26.57
N LEU A 89 -7.85 -34.46 -26.00
CA LEU A 89 -9.21 -34.53 -26.53
C LEU A 89 -9.52 -33.45 -27.58
N ALA A 90 -8.69 -32.41 -27.68
CA ALA A 90 -8.90 -31.24 -28.54
C ALA A 90 -8.80 -31.56 -30.03
N ARG A 91 -9.85 -31.22 -30.79
CA ARG A 91 -9.94 -31.49 -32.23
C ARG A 91 -9.76 -30.27 -33.12
N ALA A 92 -9.88 -29.07 -32.57
CA ALA A 92 -9.68 -27.85 -33.32
C ALA A 92 -8.18 -27.57 -33.61
N PRO A 93 -7.87 -26.77 -34.65
CA PRO A 93 -6.49 -26.37 -34.97
C PRO A 93 -5.86 -25.46 -33.90
N TRP A 94 -6.67 -24.75 -33.11
CA TRP A 94 -6.22 -23.86 -32.04
C TRP A 94 -6.78 -24.27 -30.69
N VAL A 95 -6.01 -24.03 -29.63
CA VAL A 95 -6.36 -24.39 -28.25
C VAL A 95 -6.27 -23.17 -27.34
N MET A 96 -7.27 -23.01 -26.47
CA MET A 96 -7.27 -22.07 -25.35
C MET A 96 -7.59 -22.81 -24.06
N PHE A 97 -7.17 -22.25 -22.93
CA PHE A 97 -7.46 -22.81 -21.60
C PHE A 97 -8.28 -21.80 -20.79
N CYS A 98 -9.07 -22.30 -19.84
CA CYS A 98 -9.80 -21.52 -18.86
C CYS A 98 -9.84 -22.28 -17.54
N ASP A 99 -9.67 -21.58 -16.43
CA ASP A 99 -9.86 -22.15 -15.08
C ASP A 99 -11.33 -21.95 -14.64
N SER A 100 -11.84 -22.80 -13.73
CA SER A 100 -13.26 -22.84 -13.37
C SER A 100 -13.75 -21.65 -12.53
N ASP A 101 -12.84 -20.94 -11.88
CA ASP A 101 -13.12 -19.76 -11.07
C ASP A 101 -13.03 -18.44 -11.84
N ASP A 102 -12.65 -18.50 -13.12
CA ASP A 102 -12.35 -17.36 -13.98
C ASP A 102 -13.27 -17.25 -15.22
N GLU A 103 -13.10 -16.19 -16.01
CA GLU A 103 -13.88 -15.96 -17.22
C GLU A 103 -13.03 -15.57 -18.43
N LEU A 104 -13.48 -15.99 -19.62
CA LEU A 104 -13.00 -15.40 -20.87
C LEU A 104 -13.78 -14.12 -21.19
N GLU A 105 -13.07 -13.10 -21.67
CA GLU A 105 -13.72 -11.89 -22.22
C GLU A 105 -14.55 -12.27 -23.47
N MET A 106 -15.68 -11.60 -23.72
CA MET A 106 -16.66 -11.90 -24.77
C MET A 106 -16.05 -12.12 -26.18
N HIS A 107 -14.98 -11.39 -26.51
CA HIS A 107 -14.29 -11.46 -27.79
C HIS A 107 -12.94 -12.19 -27.74
N ALA A 108 -12.58 -12.81 -26.61
CA ALA A 108 -11.27 -13.42 -26.38
C ALA A 108 -10.86 -14.38 -27.50
N CYS A 109 -11.71 -15.37 -27.82
CA CYS A 109 -11.38 -16.38 -28.83
C CYS A 109 -11.22 -15.77 -30.23
N ALA A 110 -12.07 -14.79 -30.59
CA ALA A 110 -12.01 -14.15 -31.91
C ALA A 110 -10.76 -13.29 -32.04
N ASN A 111 -10.49 -12.41 -31.07
CA ASN A 111 -9.34 -11.50 -31.09
C ASN A 111 -8.00 -12.26 -31.15
N LEU A 112 -7.88 -13.33 -30.35
CA LEU A 112 -6.67 -14.15 -30.32
C LEU A 112 -6.49 -14.95 -31.59
N LEU A 113 -7.55 -15.60 -32.10
CA LEU A 113 -7.50 -16.37 -33.34
C LEU A 113 -7.19 -15.50 -34.56
N ASP A 114 -7.91 -14.40 -34.73
CA ASP A 114 -7.73 -13.50 -35.88
C ASP A 114 -6.28 -12.97 -35.92
N THR A 115 -5.75 -12.58 -34.76
CA THR A 115 -4.34 -12.16 -34.63
C THR A 115 -3.38 -13.30 -34.97
N ALA A 116 -3.63 -14.50 -34.46
CA ALA A 116 -2.74 -15.64 -34.68
C ALA A 116 -2.61 -16.01 -36.15
N GLU A 117 -3.74 -15.98 -36.88
CA GLU A 117 -3.78 -16.21 -38.32
C GLU A 117 -3.16 -15.04 -39.11
N GLU A 118 -3.54 -13.79 -38.80
CA GLU A 118 -3.02 -12.59 -39.49
C GLU A 118 -1.50 -12.47 -39.36
N LEU A 119 -0.98 -12.72 -38.16
CA LEU A 119 0.43 -12.60 -37.85
C LEU A 119 1.17 -13.93 -38.02
N SER A 120 0.51 -15.01 -38.43
CA SER A 120 1.11 -16.35 -38.53
C SER A 120 1.92 -16.72 -37.26
N ALA A 121 1.36 -16.43 -36.09
CA ALA A 121 2.01 -16.65 -34.80
C ALA A 121 1.70 -18.06 -34.27
N ASP A 122 2.67 -18.72 -33.64
CA ASP A 122 2.44 -20.03 -33.02
C ASP A 122 1.65 -19.90 -31.71
N VAL A 123 1.86 -18.77 -31.02
CA VAL A 123 1.24 -18.41 -29.75
C VAL A 123 0.84 -16.93 -29.78
N VAL A 124 -0.38 -16.62 -29.34
CA VAL A 124 -0.80 -15.23 -29.08
C VAL A 124 -1.27 -15.11 -27.63
N CYS A 125 -0.80 -14.08 -26.94
CA CYS A 125 -1.19 -13.73 -25.58
C CYS A 125 -1.94 -12.39 -25.56
N GLY A 126 -3.05 -12.32 -24.83
CA GLY A 126 -3.80 -11.08 -24.62
C GLY A 126 -3.71 -10.60 -23.17
N THR A 127 -4.26 -9.42 -22.89
CA THR A 127 -4.26 -8.87 -21.53
C THR A 127 -5.15 -9.71 -20.62
N ALA A 128 -4.64 -10.08 -19.45
CA ALA A 128 -5.48 -10.54 -18.34
C ALA A 128 -5.79 -9.38 -17.38
N GLU A 129 -6.99 -9.36 -16.81
CA GLU A 129 -7.37 -8.43 -15.75
C GLU A 129 -7.56 -9.20 -14.45
N ARG A 130 -6.80 -8.81 -13.42
CA ARG A 130 -6.92 -9.35 -12.07
C ARG A 130 -7.99 -8.58 -11.32
N ILE A 131 -9.08 -9.26 -10.94
CA ILE A 131 -10.27 -8.69 -10.32
C ILE A 131 -10.36 -9.14 -8.87
N ASP A 132 -10.35 -8.19 -7.94
CA ASP A 132 -10.56 -8.45 -6.53
C ASP A 132 -12.04 -8.77 -6.25
N VAL A 133 -12.34 -9.97 -5.73
CA VAL A 133 -13.72 -10.43 -5.56
C VAL A 133 -14.53 -9.63 -4.53
N HIS A 134 -13.88 -8.88 -3.63
CA HIS A 134 -14.56 -8.11 -2.60
C HIS A 134 -14.82 -6.66 -3.02
N SER A 135 -13.81 -6.02 -3.60
CA SER A 135 -13.89 -4.61 -4.02
C SER A 135 -14.36 -4.43 -5.45
N GLY A 136 -14.25 -5.46 -6.30
CA GLY A 136 -14.47 -5.37 -7.74
C GLY A 136 -13.37 -4.60 -8.49
N GLU A 137 -12.30 -4.19 -7.80
CA GLU A 137 -11.19 -3.46 -8.44
C GLU A 137 -10.46 -4.38 -9.43
N ALA A 138 -10.30 -3.89 -10.66
CA ALA A 138 -9.58 -4.59 -11.72
C ALA A 138 -8.21 -3.95 -11.95
N THR A 139 -7.17 -4.77 -12.04
CA THR A 139 -5.81 -4.35 -12.41
C THR A 139 -5.31 -5.19 -13.58
N ARG A 140 -4.80 -4.55 -14.63
CA ARG A 140 -4.19 -5.25 -15.77
C ARG A 140 -2.93 -5.99 -15.35
N TRP A 141 -2.84 -7.24 -15.78
CA TRP A 141 -1.65 -8.06 -15.64
C TRP A 141 -0.65 -7.72 -16.75
N ARG A 142 0.61 -7.47 -16.38
CA ARG A 142 1.72 -7.12 -17.30
C ARG A 142 1.34 -6.05 -18.34
N PRO A 143 0.88 -4.86 -17.92
CA PRO A 143 0.55 -3.79 -18.87
C PRO A 143 1.74 -3.46 -19.79
N ASP A 144 2.97 -3.57 -19.29
CA ASP A 144 4.22 -3.36 -20.05
C ASP A 144 4.42 -4.30 -21.25
N LEU A 145 3.72 -5.44 -21.27
CA LEU A 145 3.74 -6.41 -22.38
C LEU A 145 2.55 -6.22 -23.34
N HIS A 146 1.44 -5.66 -22.85
CA HIS A 146 0.17 -5.58 -23.56
C HIS A 146 -0.30 -4.13 -23.84
N GLU A 147 0.61 -3.15 -23.83
CA GLU A 147 0.29 -1.77 -24.22
C GLU A 147 -0.07 -1.68 -25.70
N GLU A 148 0.67 -2.39 -26.55
CA GLU A 148 0.52 -2.40 -28.00
C GLU A 148 0.67 -3.82 -28.56
N THR A 149 0.10 -4.07 -29.74
CA THR A 149 0.30 -5.35 -30.42
C THR A 149 1.77 -5.50 -30.84
N THR A 150 2.45 -6.51 -30.29
CA THR A 150 3.88 -6.76 -30.52
C THR A 150 4.09 -8.19 -30.98
N VAL A 151 4.97 -8.39 -31.97
CA VAL A 151 5.42 -9.73 -32.41
C VAL A 151 6.86 -9.93 -32.00
N PHE A 152 7.10 -11.03 -31.30
CA PHE A 152 8.41 -11.50 -30.87
C PHE A 152 8.85 -12.65 -31.77
N THR A 153 9.93 -12.42 -32.50
CA THR A 153 10.65 -13.41 -33.34
C THR A 153 11.98 -13.83 -32.71
N ALA A 154 12.31 -13.25 -31.57
CA ALA A 154 13.48 -13.53 -30.76
C ALA A 154 13.08 -13.43 -29.28
N PHE A 155 13.95 -13.91 -28.40
CA PHE A 155 13.73 -13.88 -26.97
C PHE A 155 13.57 -12.46 -26.44
N ASP A 156 12.47 -12.23 -25.73
CA ASP A 156 12.26 -11.05 -24.91
C ASP A 156 12.08 -11.49 -23.43
N PRO A 157 12.94 -11.04 -22.50
CA PRO A 157 12.84 -11.39 -21.08
C PRO A 157 11.48 -11.08 -20.44
N ARG A 158 10.71 -10.11 -20.97
CA ARG A 158 9.38 -9.76 -20.45
C ARG A 158 8.41 -10.94 -20.56
N LEU A 159 8.56 -11.80 -21.57
CA LEU A 159 7.71 -12.98 -21.77
C LEU A 159 7.83 -14.00 -20.63
N LEU A 160 8.98 -14.06 -19.94
CA LEU A 160 9.14 -14.94 -18.78
C LEU A 160 8.27 -14.55 -17.58
N TYR A 161 7.70 -13.35 -17.58
CA TYR A 161 6.84 -12.86 -16.51
C TYR A 161 5.35 -13.03 -16.79
N ASP A 162 4.95 -13.36 -18.03
CA ASP A 162 3.56 -13.65 -18.39
C ASP A 162 3.33 -15.15 -18.58
N THR A 163 3.42 -15.90 -17.48
CA THR A 163 3.36 -17.37 -17.51
C THR A 163 1.95 -17.94 -17.39
N ILE A 164 0.94 -17.11 -17.13
CA ILE A 164 -0.43 -17.59 -17.05
C ILE A 164 -0.84 -18.11 -18.41
N VAL A 165 -1.45 -19.30 -18.46
CA VAL A 165 -1.83 -19.94 -19.71
C VAL A 165 -3.22 -19.52 -20.22
N PRO A 166 -4.22 -19.25 -19.37
CA PRO A 166 -5.57 -18.92 -19.84
C PRO A 166 -5.70 -17.64 -20.70
N ASN A 167 -4.73 -16.71 -20.65
CA ASN A 167 -4.73 -15.52 -21.50
C ASN A 167 -4.14 -15.76 -22.90
N LYS A 168 -3.92 -17.02 -23.31
CA LYS A 168 -3.22 -17.38 -24.55
C LYS A 168 -4.04 -18.32 -25.44
N ILE A 169 -3.77 -18.23 -26.74
CA ILE A 169 -4.14 -19.22 -27.74
C ILE A 169 -2.89 -19.87 -28.31
N PHE A 170 -2.95 -21.17 -28.59
CA PHE A 170 -1.84 -21.97 -29.08
C PHE A 170 -2.25 -22.76 -30.32
N ARG A 171 -1.38 -22.82 -31.32
CA ARG A 171 -1.59 -23.73 -32.45
C ARG A 171 -1.43 -25.17 -31.97
N ARG A 172 -2.45 -26.01 -32.14
CA ARG A 172 -2.47 -27.37 -31.57
C ARG A 172 -1.35 -28.24 -32.13
N ASP A 173 -1.17 -28.23 -33.45
CA ASP A 173 -0.17 -29.06 -34.11
C ASP A 173 1.26 -28.59 -33.77
N PHE A 174 1.44 -27.31 -33.41
CA PHE A 174 2.69 -26.81 -32.83
C PHE A 174 2.97 -27.44 -31.45
N LEU A 175 1.97 -27.48 -30.56
CA LEU A 175 2.11 -28.13 -29.25
C LEU A 175 2.39 -29.63 -29.38
N ILE A 176 1.68 -30.31 -30.29
CA ILE A 176 1.84 -31.75 -30.51
C ILE A 176 3.19 -32.05 -31.16
N GLY A 177 3.55 -31.36 -32.24
CA GLY A 177 4.78 -31.58 -32.99
C GLY A 177 6.04 -31.35 -32.16
N ASN A 178 6.00 -30.42 -31.20
CA ASN A 178 7.09 -30.15 -30.27
C ASN A 178 7.00 -30.92 -28.95
N SER A 179 6.03 -31.85 -28.81
CA SER A 179 5.81 -32.64 -27.59
C SER A 179 5.64 -31.78 -26.32
N ILE A 180 5.03 -30.60 -26.45
CA ILE A 180 4.83 -29.67 -25.34
C ILE A 180 3.63 -30.15 -24.50
N ARG A 181 3.86 -30.37 -23.21
CA ARG A 181 2.88 -30.83 -22.22
C ARG A 181 3.10 -30.11 -20.89
N PHE A 182 2.05 -30.02 -20.08
CA PHE A 182 2.20 -29.58 -18.70
C PHE A 182 2.93 -30.66 -17.90
N PRO A 183 3.92 -30.31 -17.06
CA PRO A 183 4.46 -31.28 -16.12
C PRO A 183 3.38 -31.68 -15.11
N GLU A 184 3.35 -32.96 -14.79
CA GLU A 184 2.36 -33.55 -13.90
C GLU A 184 2.94 -33.70 -12.48
N GLY A 185 2.06 -33.68 -11.47
CA GLY A 185 2.46 -33.86 -10.07
C GLY A 185 3.16 -32.68 -9.41
N VAL A 186 3.23 -31.51 -10.07
CA VAL A 186 3.79 -30.27 -9.52
C VAL A 186 2.78 -29.12 -9.59
N LEU A 187 2.87 -28.19 -8.65
CA LEU A 187 2.23 -26.88 -8.77
C LEU A 187 3.08 -25.95 -9.67
N PHE A 188 2.46 -24.89 -10.21
CA PHE A 188 3.12 -23.92 -11.10
C PHE A 188 3.59 -24.52 -12.43
N GLU A 189 2.84 -25.51 -12.91
CA GLU A 189 3.07 -26.23 -14.17
C GLU A 189 2.92 -25.36 -15.43
N ASP A 190 2.27 -24.20 -15.29
CA ASP A 190 2.10 -23.16 -16.30
C ASP A 190 3.44 -22.52 -16.72
N GLN A 191 4.37 -22.33 -15.79
CA GLN A 191 5.68 -21.75 -16.07
C GLN A 191 6.54 -22.59 -17.02
N PRO A 192 6.82 -23.88 -16.76
CA PRO A 192 7.62 -24.72 -17.65
C PRO A 192 6.90 -24.99 -18.97
N PHE A 193 5.56 -25.11 -18.96
CA PHE A 193 4.77 -25.18 -20.19
C PHE A 193 4.98 -23.93 -21.06
N THR A 194 4.88 -22.74 -20.46
CA THR A 194 5.09 -21.48 -21.18
C THR A 194 6.52 -21.37 -21.70
N VAL A 195 7.54 -21.71 -20.90
CA VAL A 195 8.94 -21.70 -21.38
C VAL A 195 9.15 -22.69 -22.53
N ALA A 196 8.52 -23.87 -22.50
CA ALA A 196 8.58 -24.84 -23.61
C ALA A 196 7.99 -24.24 -24.89
N CYS A 197 6.85 -23.56 -24.79
CA CYS A 197 6.25 -22.83 -25.90
C CYS A 197 7.18 -21.73 -26.43
N LEU A 198 7.75 -20.91 -25.55
CA LEU A 198 8.63 -19.80 -25.96
C LEU A 198 9.92 -20.31 -26.63
N LEU A 199 10.47 -21.45 -26.21
CA LEU A 199 11.67 -22.04 -26.82
C LEU A 199 11.41 -22.65 -28.20
N ALA A 200 10.20 -23.17 -28.42
CA ALA A 200 9.84 -23.86 -29.66
C ALA A 200 9.20 -22.93 -30.70
N ALA A 201 8.58 -21.82 -30.28
CA ALA A 201 7.85 -20.93 -31.17
C ALA A 201 8.79 -20.11 -32.05
N ASP A 202 8.46 -20.00 -33.34
CA ASP A 202 9.11 -19.08 -34.26
C ASP A 202 8.57 -17.66 -34.07
N ARG A 203 7.28 -17.56 -33.72
CA ARG A 203 6.57 -16.28 -33.54
C ARG A 203 5.62 -16.33 -32.35
N VAL A 204 5.80 -15.40 -31.43
CA VAL A 204 4.87 -15.12 -30.33
C VAL A 204 4.30 -13.72 -30.53
N ALA A 205 3.01 -13.52 -30.36
CA ALA A 205 2.42 -12.18 -30.36
C ALA A 205 1.79 -11.84 -29.00
N ALA A 206 1.90 -10.58 -28.60
CA ALA A 206 1.15 -10.00 -27.49
C ALA A 206 0.18 -8.96 -28.03
N ILE A 207 -1.07 -8.94 -27.55
CA ILE A 207 -2.09 -7.96 -27.94
C ILE A 207 -2.65 -7.22 -26.73
N ALA A 208 -3.11 -5.99 -26.98
CA ALA A 208 -3.68 -5.12 -25.95
C ALA A 208 -5.08 -5.49 -25.43
N PRO A 209 -6.01 -6.07 -26.23
CA PRO A 209 -7.34 -6.44 -25.75
C PRO A 209 -7.28 -7.33 -24.50
N VAL A 210 -8.23 -7.09 -23.59
CA VAL A 210 -8.48 -7.97 -22.46
C VAL A 210 -9.12 -9.25 -22.99
N VAL A 211 -8.60 -10.40 -22.60
CA VAL A 211 -9.08 -11.72 -23.04
C VAL A 211 -9.42 -12.63 -21.87
N TYR A 212 -8.94 -12.31 -20.67
CA TYR A 212 -9.09 -13.14 -19.48
C TYR A 212 -9.40 -12.28 -18.26
N ARG A 213 -10.42 -12.66 -17.48
CA ARG A 213 -10.75 -12.06 -16.19
C ARG A 213 -10.40 -13.05 -15.08
N TRP A 214 -9.33 -12.72 -14.37
CA TRP A 214 -8.75 -13.52 -13.29
C TRP A 214 -9.25 -13.03 -11.93
N TYR A 215 -10.16 -13.76 -11.31
CA TYR A 215 -10.73 -13.42 -10.02
C TYR A 215 -9.79 -13.86 -8.89
N VAL A 216 -9.46 -12.91 -8.01
CA VAL A 216 -8.61 -13.17 -6.85
C VAL A 216 -9.33 -12.81 -5.57
N ASP A 217 -9.34 -13.78 -4.65
CA ASP A 217 -9.77 -13.56 -3.28
C ASP A 217 -8.53 -13.20 -2.43
N LYS A 218 -8.36 -11.91 -2.16
CA LYS A 218 -7.27 -11.42 -1.30
C LYS A 218 -7.54 -11.62 0.19
N GLY A 219 -8.78 -11.99 0.58
CA GLY A 219 -9.21 -12.14 1.96
C GLY A 219 -9.31 -13.60 2.45
N ALA A 220 -9.31 -14.57 1.55
CA ALA A 220 -9.39 -15.99 1.92
C ALA A 220 -8.09 -16.52 2.56
N GLU A 221 -8.18 -17.00 3.80
CA GLU A 221 -7.14 -17.83 4.44
C GLU A 221 -6.91 -19.15 3.66
N GLU A 222 -7.94 -19.61 2.94
CA GLU A 222 -7.93 -20.76 2.02
C GLU A 222 -7.98 -20.31 0.54
N GLY A 223 -7.22 -19.28 0.17
CA GLY A 223 -7.09 -18.85 -1.23
C GLY A 223 -6.55 -19.95 -2.16
N SER A 224 -6.58 -19.70 -3.47
CA SER A 224 -6.08 -20.57 -4.56
C SER A 224 -4.87 -21.43 -4.15
N ILE A 225 -4.77 -22.65 -4.67
CA ILE A 225 -3.71 -23.64 -4.37
C ILE A 225 -2.29 -23.03 -4.38
N THR A 226 -2.07 -22.00 -5.21
CA THR A 226 -0.79 -21.27 -5.34
C THR A 226 -0.53 -20.21 -4.24
N GLN A 227 -1.55 -19.78 -3.50
CA GLN A 227 -1.49 -18.75 -2.46
C GLN A 227 -1.10 -19.30 -1.07
N GLY A 228 -1.17 -20.61 -0.85
CA GLY A 228 -0.72 -21.29 0.37
C GLY A 228 0.81 -21.34 0.52
N ARG A 229 1.49 -20.19 0.44
CA ARG A 229 2.97 -20.06 0.37
C ARG A 229 3.71 -20.58 1.60
N ALA A 230 3.02 -20.65 2.75
CA ALA A 230 3.56 -21.20 3.99
C ALA A 230 3.61 -22.75 4.01
N GLN A 231 2.99 -23.42 3.02
CA GLN A 231 3.03 -24.87 2.92
C GLN A 231 4.35 -25.33 2.29
N THR A 232 5.01 -26.31 2.90
CA THR A 232 6.29 -26.87 2.41
C THR A 232 6.19 -27.41 0.98
N ARG A 233 5.03 -27.98 0.59
CA ARG A 233 4.80 -28.43 -0.80
C ARG A 233 4.93 -27.29 -1.80
N ASN A 234 4.41 -26.10 -1.50
CA ASN A 234 4.48 -24.94 -2.40
C ASN A 234 5.94 -24.53 -2.64
N ALA A 235 6.76 -24.48 -1.58
CA ALA A 235 8.21 -24.24 -1.67
C ALA A 235 8.91 -25.29 -2.55
N ARG A 236 8.70 -26.57 -2.25
CA ARG A 236 9.34 -27.70 -2.95
C ARG A 236 8.97 -27.74 -4.42
N ASP A 237 7.68 -27.65 -4.76
CA ASP A 237 7.20 -27.76 -6.14
C ASP A 237 7.70 -26.57 -6.98
N ARG A 238 7.81 -25.37 -6.40
CA ARG A 238 8.34 -24.21 -7.12
C ARG A 238 9.84 -24.32 -7.40
N ILE A 239 10.61 -24.89 -6.47
CA ILE A 239 12.02 -25.24 -6.74
C ILE A 239 12.12 -26.32 -7.81
N ALA A 240 11.28 -27.35 -7.75
CA ALA A 240 11.25 -28.41 -8.76
C ALA A 240 10.96 -27.84 -10.16
N VAL A 241 9.93 -27.00 -10.30
CA VAL A 241 9.60 -26.30 -11.55
C VAL A 241 10.76 -25.44 -12.04
N ASN A 242 11.40 -24.68 -11.15
CA ASN A 242 12.52 -23.84 -11.56
C ASN A 242 13.71 -24.67 -12.05
N ARG A 243 14.00 -25.81 -11.43
CA ARG A 243 15.04 -26.74 -11.90
C ARG A 243 14.69 -27.38 -13.24
N LEU A 244 13.41 -27.70 -13.48
CA LEU A 244 12.94 -28.16 -14.78
C LEU A 244 13.20 -27.10 -15.85
N ILE A 245 12.87 -25.84 -15.57
CA ILE A 245 13.14 -24.72 -16.48
C ILE A 245 14.65 -24.56 -16.72
N ASP A 246 15.50 -24.68 -15.70
CA ASP A 246 16.96 -24.58 -15.90
C ASP A 246 17.50 -25.68 -16.82
N ALA A 247 16.97 -26.90 -16.69
CA ALA A 247 17.34 -28.00 -17.57
C ALA A 247 16.90 -27.74 -19.02
N MET A 248 15.73 -27.12 -19.23
CA MET A 248 15.27 -26.73 -20.57
C MET A 248 16.12 -25.62 -21.19
N LEU A 249 16.77 -24.79 -20.37
CA LEU A 249 17.56 -23.64 -20.80
C LEU A 249 19.07 -23.90 -20.83
N ILE A 250 19.53 -25.15 -20.69
CA ILE A 250 20.96 -25.47 -20.54
C ILE A 250 21.84 -24.94 -21.67
N ASP A 251 21.33 -24.87 -22.90
CA ASP A 251 22.02 -24.36 -24.09
C ASP A 251 21.60 -22.92 -24.47
N ARG A 252 21.06 -22.17 -23.51
CA ARG A 252 20.51 -20.81 -23.66
C ARG A 252 20.95 -19.89 -22.51
N PRO A 253 22.24 -19.50 -22.46
CA PRO A 253 22.80 -18.77 -21.32
C PRO A 253 22.15 -17.40 -21.09
N ASP A 254 21.73 -16.73 -22.14
CA ASP A 254 20.97 -15.47 -22.10
C ASP A 254 19.59 -15.65 -21.45
N TRP A 255 18.91 -16.76 -21.72
CA TRP A 255 17.64 -17.10 -21.07
C TRP A 255 17.84 -17.52 -19.62
N GLN A 256 18.85 -18.33 -19.32
CA GLN A 256 19.19 -18.73 -17.95
C GLN A 256 19.45 -17.50 -17.08
N TRP A 257 20.20 -16.52 -17.62
CA TRP A 257 20.45 -15.25 -16.94
C TRP A 257 19.16 -14.47 -16.68
N ALA A 258 18.33 -14.27 -17.70
CA ALA A 258 17.05 -13.56 -17.56
C ALA A 258 16.12 -14.25 -16.54
N LYS A 259 16.04 -15.58 -16.59
CA LYS A 259 15.24 -16.40 -15.67
C LYS A 259 15.77 -16.34 -14.24
N ALA A 260 17.08 -16.38 -14.04
CA ALA A 260 17.71 -16.23 -12.73
C ALA A 260 17.38 -14.88 -12.08
N VAL A 261 17.49 -13.79 -12.85
CA VAL A 261 17.14 -12.44 -12.39
C VAL A 261 15.64 -12.34 -12.08
N LYS A 262 14.78 -12.91 -12.93
CA LYS A 262 13.34 -13.01 -12.69
C LYS A 262 13.05 -13.74 -11.38
N PHE A 263 13.66 -14.90 -11.18
CA PHE A 263 13.53 -15.69 -9.95
C PHE A 263 13.89 -14.87 -8.73
N LEU A 264 15.07 -14.24 -8.68
CA LEU A 264 15.50 -13.48 -7.50
C LEU A 264 14.57 -12.29 -7.20
N ARG A 265 14.15 -11.55 -8.24
CA ARG A 265 13.30 -10.35 -8.08
C ARG A 265 11.87 -10.66 -7.67
N HIS A 266 11.31 -11.76 -8.16
CA HIS A 266 9.89 -12.06 -7.99
C HIS A 266 9.67 -13.26 -7.08
N GLU A 267 10.08 -14.46 -7.49
CA GLU A 267 9.89 -15.68 -6.71
C GLU A 267 10.63 -15.65 -5.37
N GLY A 268 11.92 -15.30 -5.38
CA GLY A 268 12.77 -15.21 -4.20
C GLY A 268 12.28 -14.15 -3.21
N TYR A 269 11.88 -12.96 -3.69
CA TYR A 269 11.25 -11.94 -2.85
C TYR A 269 9.99 -12.44 -2.13
N LEU A 270 9.12 -13.19 -2.84
CA LEU A 270 7.90 -13.73 -2.25
C LEU A 270 8.22 -14.71 -1.11
N TYR A 271 9.24 -15.56 -1.26
CA TYR A 271 9.63 -16.50 -0.21
C TYR A 271 10.35 -15.84 0.94
N LEU A 272 11.27 -14.92 0.69
CA LEU A 272 11.88 -14.13 1.76
C LEU A 272 10.81 -13.38 2.56
N SER A 273 9.74 -12.90 1.89
CA SER A 273 8.58 -12.31 2.57
C SER A 273 7.78 -13.32 3.40
N THR A 274 7.68 -14.59 2.96
CA THR A 274 7.08 -15.68 3.74
C THR A 274 7.94 -16.04 4.96
N LEU A 275 9.28 -16.11 4.81
CA LEU A 275 10.20 -16.37 5.91
C LEU A 275 10.16 -15.29 7.00
N LEU A 276 9.84 -14.06 6.62
CA LEU A 276 9.61 -12.97 7.56
C LEU A 276 8.40 -13.22 8.49
N GLU A 277 7.36 -13.91 8.01
CA GLU A 277 6.10 -14.09 8.75
C GLU A 277 5.93 -15.48 9.37
N ALA A 278 6.57 -16.49 8.78
CA ALA A 278 6.42 -17.87 9.19
C ALA A 278 7.06 -18.13 10.57
N ALA A 279 6.45 -19.04 11.33
CA ALA A 279 7.04 -19.60 12.54
C ALA A 279 8.38 -20.29 12.23
N ASP A 280 9.29 -20.31 13.19
CA ASP A 280 10.70 -20.73 12.99
C ASP A 280 10.83 -22.12 12.36
N GLU A 281 10.07 -23.11 12.83
CA GLU A 281 10.11 -24.47 12.28
C GLU A 281 9.76 -24.51 10.78
N SER A 282 8.65 -23.87 10.40
CA SER A 282 8.22 -23.76 9.00
C SER A 282 9.18 -22.93 8.17
N ALA A 283 9.69 -21.83 8.72
CA ALA A 283 10.64 -20.95 8.04
C ALA A 283 11.96 -21.68 7.73
N LEU A 284 12.49 -22.47 8.67
CA LEU A 284 13.70 -23.27 8.46
C LEU A 284 13.48 -24.35 7.39
N ALA A 285 12.34 -25.03 7.40
CA ALA A 285 12.00 -26.03 6.38
C ALA A 285 11.92 -25.39 4.97
N ILE A 286 11.26 -24.25 4.85
CA ILE A 286 11.19 -23.49 3.58
C ILE A 286 12.61 -23.05 3.17
N ALA A 287 13.37 -22.42 4.08
CA ALA A 287 14.71 -21.93 3.81
C ALA A 287 15.65 -23.03 3.28
N ALA A 288 15.56 -24.24 3.82
CA ALA A 288 16.36 -25.39 3.38
C ALA A 288 16.08 -25.77 1.91
N GLU A 289 14.81 -25.79 1.49
CA GLU A 289 14.44 -26.08 0.10
C GLU A 289 15.01 -25.04 -0.88
N PHE A 290 14.98 -23.75 -0.50
CA PHE A 290 15.49 -22.66 -1.35
C PHE A 290 17.01 -22.60 -1.40
N ASN A 291 17.71 -22.82 -0.28
CA ASN A 291 19.16 -22.58 -0.18
C ASN A 291 19.94 -23.38 -1.24
N SER A 292 19.61 -24.66 -1.42
CA SER A 292 20.26 -25.51 -2.43
C SER A 292 20.11 -24.96 -3.85
N TYR A 293 18.92 -24.47 -4.20
CA TYR A 293 18.66 -23.90 -5.52
C TYR A 293 19.28 -22.52 -5.71
N LEU A 294 19.29 -21.67 -4.68
CA LEU A 294 19.97 -20.38 -4.73
C LEU A 294 21.46 -20.55 -5.07
N ARG A 295 22.11 -21.58 -4.54
CA ARG A 295 23.52 -21.86 -4.85
C ARG A 295 23.80 -22.23 -6.31
N SER A 296 22.78 -22.61 -7.10
CA SER A 296 22.95 -22.84 -8.55
C SER A 296 22.76 -21.58 -9.39
N ILE A 297 22.32 -20.46 -8.80
CA ILE A 297 22.15 -19.19 -9.52
C ILE A 297 23.51 -18.51 -9.70
N PRO A 298 23.83 -17.96 -10.89
CA PRO A 298 25.05 -17.17 -11.10
C PRO A 298 25.16 -16.03 -10.09
N VAL A 299 26.30 -15.94 -9.42
CA VAL A 299 26.52 -15.00 -8.30
C VAL A 299 26.26 -13.54 -8.71
N ASP A 300 26.62 -13.16 -9.94
CA ASP A 300 26.44 -11.79 -10.42
C ASP A 300 24.96 -11.38 -10.57
N ALA A 301 24.02 -12.34 -10.68
CA ALA A 301 22.59 -12.05 -10.77
C ALA A 301 22.06 -11.41 -9.47
N TYR A 302 22.70 -11.68 -8.32
CA TYR A 302 22.34 -11.09 -7.03
C TYR A 302 22.67 -9.59 -6.93
N TRP A 303 23.51 -9.05 -7.82
CA TRP A 303 23.76 -7.61 -7.91
C TRP A 303 22.73 -6.88 -8.79
N LEU A 304 21.80 -7.60 -9.41
CA LEU A 304 20.67 -7.02 -10.16
C LEU A 304 19.39 -6.92 -9.32
N VAL A 305 19.42 -7.27 -8.05
CA VAL A 305 18.34 -7.01 -7.10
C VAL A 305 18.64 -5.82 -6.20
N ARG A 306 17.62 -5.31 -5.51
CA ARG A 306 17.78 -4.22 -4.52
C ARG A 306 18.78 -4.65 -3.42
N PRO A 307 19.57 -3.71 -2.85
CA PRO A 307 20.62 -4.06 -1.87
C PRO A 307 20.12 -4.86 -0.68
N MET A 308 19.01 -4.46 -0.06
CA MET A 308 18.50 -5.16 1.12
C MET A 308 17.92 -6.53 0.77
N LEU A 309 17.40 -6.70 -0.45
CA LEU A 309 17.04 -8.02 -0.96
C LEU A 309 18.28 -8.91 -1.17
N ARG A 310 19.41 -8.35 -1.65
CA ARG A 310 20.70 -9.05 -1.74
C ARG A 310 21.21 -9.47 -0.36
N VAL A 311 21.13 -8.58 0.64
CA VAL A 311 21.46 -8.87 2.05
C VAL A 311 20.60 -10.03 2.57
N ALA A 312 19.29 -10.00 2.30
CA ALA A 312 18.40 -11.09 2.70
C ALA A 312 18.81 -12.44 2.07
N PHE A 313 19.20 -12.46 0.79
CA PHE A 313 19.73 -13.68 0.16
C PHE A 313 21.06 -14.14 0.77
N PHE A 314 21.96 -13.22 1.12
CA PHE A 314 23.20 -13.55 1.83
C PHE A 314 22.90 -14.30 3.12
N HIS A 315 22.06 -13.73 3.99
CA HIS A 315 21.71 -14.37 5.26
C HIS A 315 21.01 -15.72 5.05
N LEU A 316 20.14 -15.83 4.05
CA LEU A 316 19.50 -17.11 3.71
C LEU A 316 20.54 -18.15 3.28
N LEU A 317 21.52 -17.78 2.45
CA LEU A 317 22.62 -18.65 2.01
C LEU A 317 23.53 -19.05 3.17
N SER A 318 23.77 -18.15 4.13
CA SER A 318 24.53 -18.38 5.36
C SER A 318 23.79 -19.25 6.39
N GLY A 319 22.48 -19.44 6.25
CA GLY A 319 21.64 -20.11 7.25
C GLY A 319 21.25 -19.23 8.44
N ASP A 320 21.37 -17.90 8.31
CA ASP A 320 20.98 -16.92 9.33
C ASP A 320 19.54 -16.42 9.09
N LEU A 321 18.55 -17.15 9.64
CA LEU A 321 17.14 -16.78 9.48
C LEU A 321 16.82 -15.41 10.10
N GLU A 322 17.47 -15.03 11.19
CA GLU A 322 17.24 -13.74 11.83
C GLU A 322 17.77 -12.60 10.97
N GLY A 323 18.92 -12.78 10.32
CA GLY A 323 19.43 -11.84 9.32
C GLY A 323 18.49 -11.69 8.12
N VAL A 324 17.87 -12.78 7.65
CA VAL A 324 16.82 -12.71 6.61
C VAL A 324 15.67 -11.84 7.08
N ARG A 325 15.16 -12.07 8.30
CA ARG A 325 14.04 -11.30 8.87
C ARG A 325 14.38 -9.83 8.95
N ARG A 326 15.53 -9.47 9.55
CA ARG A 326 16.01 -8.08 9.67
C ARG A 326 16.10 -7.38 8.32
N ALA A 327 16.68 -8.04 7.32
CA ALA A 327 16.79 -7.49 5.96
C ALA A 327 15.43 -7.30 5.29
N MET A 328 14.52 -8.27 5.46
CA MET A 328 13.17 -8.19 4.90
C MET A 328 12.26 -7.18 5.60
N LEU A 329 12.54 -6.81 6.86
CA LEU A 329 11.87 -5.67 7.51
C LEU A 329 12.08 -4.39 6.69
N PHE A 330 13.29 -4.15 6.20
CA PHE A 330 13.59 -2.98 5.38
C PHE A 330 12.81 -3.02 4.06
N GLU A 331 12.91 -4.14 3.34
CA GLU A 331 12.29 -4.35 2.02
C GLU A 331 10.76 -4.20 2.07
N ARG A 332 10.13 -4.71 3.13
CA ARG A 332 8.68 -4.67 3.25
C ARG A 332 8.17 -3.38 3.87
N TRP A 333 8.93 -2.77 4.79
CA TRP A 333 8.42 -1.72 5.66
C TRP A 333 9.07 -0.35 5.47
N GLY A 334 9.90 -0.18 4.45
CA GLY A 334 10.29 1.14 3.94
C GLY A 334 11.24 1.88 4.86
N ALA A 335 12.50 1.42 4.89
CA ALA A 335 13.63 2.03 5.59
C ALA A 335 13.66 1.90 7.12
N VAL A 336 12.84 1.04 7.73
CA VAL A 336 13.08 0.61 9.11
C VAL A 336 14.27 -0.34 9.12
N ILE A 337 15.30 0.02 9.89
CA ILE A 337 16.53 -0.74 9.99
C ILE A 337 16.55 -1.43 11.35
N ASP A 338 16.67 -2.75 11.33
CA ASP A 338 16.89 -3.57 12.52
C ASP A 338 18.31 -4.17 12.52
N GLY A 339 19.14 -3.90 11.51
CA GLY A 339 20.55 -4.30 11.52
C GLY A 339 21.46 -3.19 12.02
N ARG A 340 22.68 -3.53 12.42
CA ARG A 340 23.75 -2.57 12.66
C ARG A 340 24.27 -2.05 11.34
N LEU A 341 24.41 -0.73 11.24
CA LEU A 341 25.15 -0.10 10.14
C LEU A 341 26.63 0.02 10.53
N VAL A 342 27.50 -0.60 9.74
CA VAL A 342 28.95 -0.57 9.96
C VAL A 342 29.59 0.22 8.83
N VAL A 343 30.23 1.33 9.16
CA VAL A 343 31.05 2.10 8.21
C VAL A 343 32.43 1.44 8.17
N ASP A 344 32.80 0.94 7.00
CA ASP A 344 34.07 0.26 6.73
C ASP A 344 34.71 0.93 5.51
N GLU A 345 35.72 1.77 5.78
CA GLU A 345 36.37 2.66 4.80
C GLU A 345 35.36 3.56 4.06
N ASP A 346 35.09 3.26 2.79
CA ASP A 346 34.17 3.97 1.89
C ASP A 346 32.79 3.31 1.80
N ARG A 347 32.57 2.19 2.49
CA ARG A 347 31.34 1.41 2.41
C ARG A 347 30.50 1.48 3.68
N VAL A 348 29.19 1.36 3.51
CA VAL A 348 28.23 1.13 4.59
C VAL A 348 27.71 -0.30 4.47
N LEU A 349 27.98 -1.11 5.48
CA LEU A 349 27.63 -2.52 5.52
C LEU A 349 26.48 -2.79 6.49
N PHE A 350 25.58 -3.71 6.15
CA PHE A 350 24.51 -4.18 7.03
C PHE A 350 24.97 -5.40 7.83
N ASP A 351 24.93 -5.35 9.17
CA ASP A 351 25.29 -6.47 10.07
C ASP A 351 26.65 -7.12 9.78
N HIS A 352 27.68 -6.31 9.49
CA HIS A 352 28.99 -6.81 9.05
C HIS A 352 29.55 -7.95 9.92
N ASP A 353 29.75 -9.11 9.29
CA ASP A 353 30.45 -10.27 9.84
C ASP A 353 31.71 -10.57 9.00
N PRO A 354 32.91 -10.13 9.43
CA PRO A 354 34.13 -10.31 8.67
C PRO A 354 34.54 -11.79 8.62
N GLY A 355 34.72 -12.32 7.41
CA GLY A 355 35.32 -13.64 7.18
C GLY A 355 34.40 -14.70 6.57
N ILE A 356 33.13 -14.39 6.34
CA ILE A 356 32.23 -15.26 5.59
C ILE A 356 32.40 -15.01 4.08
N GLU A 357 32.64 -16.07 3.32
CA GLU A 357 32.65 -16.04 1.85
C GLU A 357 31.54 -16.95 1.32
N ILE A 358 30.71 -16.43 0.42
CA ILE A 358 29.61 -17.16 -0.20
C ILE A 358 29.67 -16.98 -1.71
N LEU A 359 29.69 -18.12 -2.42
CA LEU A 359 29.76 -18.17 -3.88
C LEU A 359 30.94 -17.36 -4.46
N GLY A 360 32.10 -17.39 -3.79
CA GLY A 360 33.31 -16.69 -4.23
C GLY A 360 33.31 -15.18 -3.99
N ARG A 361 32.36 -14.66 -3.18
CA ARG A 361 32.24 -13.24 -2.84
C ARG A 361 32.28 -13.06 -1.33
N SER A 362 32.97 -12.03 -0.88
CA SER A 362 33.12 -11.73 0.54
C SER A 362 31.81 -11.20 1.14
N SER A 363 31.61 -11.41 2.45
CA SER A 363 30.50 -10.79 3.19
C SER A 363 30.52 -9.26 3.06
N ARG A 364 31.70 -8.63 2.94
CA ARG A 364 31.84 -7.20 2.66
C ARG A 364 31.19 -6.77 1.35
N ASP A 365 31.17 -7.62 0.31
CA ASP A 365 30.50 -7.29 -0.95
C ASP A 365 29.00 -7.55 -0.91
N TRP A 366 28.58 -8.65 -0.26
CA TRP A 366 27.17 -9.00 -0.12
C TRP A 366 26.39 -7.99 0.72
N LEU A 367 27.00 -7.58 1.83
CA LEU A 367 26.40 -6.73 2.86
C LEU A 367 26.54 -5.23 2.58
N ASP A 368 27.21 -4.84 1.48
CA ASP A 368 27.36 -3.45 1.06
C ASP A 368 26.00 -2.86 0.66
N ILE A 369 25.61 -1.79 1.35
CA ILE A 369 24.37 -1.04 1.11
C ILE A 369 24.65 0.46 0.94
N THR A 370 25.88 0.83 0.56
CA THR A 370 26.34 2.21 0.41
C THR A 370 25.43 3.05 -0.48
N GLU A 371 24.90 2.45 -1.56
CA GLU A 371 23.99 3.13 -2.49
C GLU A 371 22.66 3.61 -1.86
N LEU A 372 22.26 3.05 -0.71
CA LEU A 372 21.06 3.47 0.00
C LEU A 372 21.26 4.79 0.77
N ARG A 373 22.52 5.23 0.95
CA ARG A 373 22.88 6.48 1.65
C ARG A 373 22.19 6.66 3.01
N LEU A 374 22.00 5.56 3.75
CA LEU A 374 21.24 5.57 5.00
C LEU A 374 21.91 6.42 6.10
N ILE A 375 23.24 6.50 6.10
CA ILE A 375 24.01 7.34 7.04
C ILE A 375 23.82 8.84 6.77
N ASP A 376 23.53 9.21 5.52
CA ASP A 376 23.38 10.60 5.08
C ASP A 376 21.97 11.15 5.33
N LEU A 377 21.02 10.29 5.72
CA LEU A 377 19.65 10.71 5.98
C LEU A 377 19.64 11.72 7.14
N PRO A 378 18.97 12.88 7.00
CA PRO A 378 18.78 13.79 8.12
C PRO A 378 17.88 13.13 9.18
N PHE A 379 18.04 13.52 10.46
CA PHE A 379 17.37 12.90 11.61
C PHE A 379 15.84 12.77 11.43
N GLU A 380 15.21 13.75 10.81
CA GLU A 380 13.76 13.85 10.54
C GLU A 380 13.26 12.81 9.53
N MET A 381 14.15 12.30 8.68
CA MET A 381 13.87 11.29 7.67
C MET A 381 14.21 9.87 8.14
N ARG A 382 14.96 9.72 9.24
CA ARG A 382 15.34 8.43 9.80
C ARG A 382 14.12 7.71 10.37
N ARG A 383 14.13 6.38 10.22
CA ARG A 383 13.07 5.48 10.71
C ARG A 383 13.67 4.45 11.64
N TYR A 384 13.31 4.53 12.91
CA TYR A 384 13.81 3.65 13.96
C TYR A 384 12.85 2.48 14.16
N LEU A 385 13.41 1.32 14.53
CA LEU A 385 12.60 0.17 14.93
C LEU A 385 12.15 0.38 16.38
N HIS A 386 10.83 0.38 16.59
CA HIS A 386 10.24 0.39 17.93
C HIS A 386 9.42 -0.87 18.17
N THR A 387 9.71 -1.61 19.23
CA THR A 387 8.94 -2.79 19.66
C THR A 387 8.34 -2.58 21.03
N LEU A 388 7.07 -2.94 21.17
CA LEU A 388 6.32 -2.87 22.43
C LEU A 388 6.55 -4.16 23.21
N ASP A 389 7.15 -4.04 24.39
CA ASP A 389 7.40 -5.17 25.30
C ASP A 389 6.25 -5.38 26.28
N VAL A 390 5.82 -4.27 26.90
CA VAL A 390 4.78 -4.25 27.91
C VAL A 390 3.75 -3.23 27.48
N TYR A 391 2.50 -3.64 27.53
CA TYR A 391 1.35 -2.77 27.36
C TYR A 391 0.28 -3.22 28.36
N GLU A 392 0.21 -2.48 29.45
CA GLU A 392 -0.75 -2.71 30.53
C GLU A 392 -1.65 -1.50 30.69
N ARG A 393 -2.90 -1.78 31.03
CA ARG A 393 -3.90 -0.74 31.19
C ARG A 393 -4.76 -0.98 32.42
N ASP A 394 -5.00 0.10 33.14
CA ASP A 394 -6.00 0.18 34.21
C ASP A 394 -6.84 1.46 34.02
N GLY A 395 -8.10 1.31 33.59
CA GLY A 395 -9.00 2.44 33.34
C GLY A 395 -8.49 3.40 32.25
N LYS A 396 -8.04 4.60 32.64
CA LYS A 396 -7.47 5.63 31.73
C LYS A 396 -5.94 5.71 31.80
N ASP A 397 -5.34 4.94 32.69
CA ASP A 397 -3.90 4.92 32.89
C ASP A 397 -3.30 3.80 32.03
N VAL A 398 -2.26 4.19 31.30
CA VAL A 398 -1.52 3.31 30.40
C VAL A 398 -0.10 3.17 30.92
N THR A 399 0.37 1.93 31.02
CA THR A 399 1.77 1.61 31.33
C THR A 399 2.36 0.89 30.12
N VAL A 400 3.41 1.46 29.56
CA VAL A 400 4.08 0.92 28.37
C VAL A 400 5.57 0.78 28.60
N THR A 401 6.14 -0.26 28.01
CA THR A 401 7.59 -0.38 27.79
C THR A 401 7.84 -0.57 26.31
N VAL A 402 8.66 0.30 25.74
CA VAL A 402 9.01 0.29 24.31
C VAL A 402 10.52 0.17 24.19
N ARG A 403 10.99 -0.81 23.40
CA ARG A 403 12.38 -0.87 22.95
C ARG A 403 12.53 -0.12 21.65
N THR A 404 13.59 0.67 21.55
CA THR A 404 14.00 1.35 20.32
C THR A 404 15.40 0.92 19.97
N ARG A 405 15.62 0.50 18.74
CA ARG A 405 16.97 0.26 18.24
C ARG A 405 17.61 1.58 17.81
N ASP A 406 18.87 1.80 18.17
CA ASP A 406 19.73 2.92 17.78
C ASP A 406 20.76 2.46 16.76
N GLN A 407 20.30 2.12 15.56
CA GLN A 407 21.16 1.64 14.48
C GLN A 407 22.14 2.71 13.95
N TRP A 408 21.90 4.00 14.23
CA TRP A 408 22.74 5.12 13.80
C TRP A 408 23.70 5.62 14.90
N GLY A 409 23.50 5.20 16.16
CA GLY A 409 24.28 5.66 17.31
C GLY A 409 24.02 7.12 17.67
N ASP A 410 22.83 7.65 17.35
CA ASP A 410 22.50 9.08 17.44
C ASP A 410 21.35 9.39 18.42
N LEU A 411 20.90 8.41 19.22
CA LEU A 411 19.81 8.60 20.17
C LEU A 411 20.26 9.08 21.56
N ALA A 412 21.53 9.41 21.74
CA ALA A 412 22.02 9.99 22.98
C ALA A 412 21.39 11.38 23.23
N GLY A 413 20.71 11.54 24.37
CA GLY A 413 20.08 12.81 24.77
C GLY A 413 18.77 13.13 24.05
N VAL A 414 18.27 12.22 23.22
CA VAL A 414 16.97 12.33 22.56
C VAL A 414 15.85 12.10 23.57
N SER A 415 14.79 12.89 23.45
CA SER A 415 13.52 12.70 24.17
C SER A 415 12.58 11.81 23.36
N ALA A 416 11.80 10.96 24.04
CA ALA A 416 10.88 10.03 23.41
C ALA A 416 9.45 10.20 23.95
N SER A 417 8.47 10.09 23.06
CA SER A 417 7.05 10.07 23.40
C SER A 417 6.33 9.02 22.58
N LEU A 418 5.39 8.31 23.18
CA LEU A 418 4.46 7.44 22.47
C LEU A 418 3.27 8.29 22.00
N ALA A 419 2.93 8.25 20.71
CA ALA A 419 1.89 9.08 20.12
C ALA A 419 0.88 8.25 19.33
N TRP A 420 -0.41 8.47 19.59
CA TRP A 420 -1.50 7.94 18.76
C TRP A 420 -1.70 8.88 17.59
N CYS A 421 -1.20 8.51 16.41
CA CYS A 421 -1.28 9.36 15.22
C CYS A 421 -2.47 9.00 14.36
N ASP A 422 -3.17 9.97 13.77
CA ASP A 422 -4.21 9.73 12.77
C ASP A 422 -3.65 9.20 11.43
N GLY A 423 -4.53 8.87 10.48
CA GLY A 423 -4.12 8.46 9.13
C GLY A 423 -3.35 9.51 8.30
N ARG A 424 -3.21 10.75 8.78
CA ARG A 424 -2.38 11.81 8.18
C ARG A 424 -1.04 12.00 8.93
N GLY A 425 -0.84 11.31 10.05
CA GLY A 425 0.37 11.35 10.88
C GLY A 425 0.34 12.38 12.02
N PHE A 426 -0.79 13.04 12.29
CA PHE A 426 -0.91 13.99 13.40
C PHE A 426 -1.16 13.26 14.71
N ALA A 427 -0.41 13.60 15.76
CA ALA A 427 -0.63 13.08 17.10
C ALA A 427 -1.98 13.58 17.66
N VAL A 428 -2.79 12.63 18.13
CA VAL A 428 -4.09 12.83 18.78
C VAL A 428 -3.95 12.71 20.30
N LEU A 429 -3.08 11.79 20.73
CA LEU A 429 -2.69 11.58 22.11
C LEU A 429 -1.18 11.46 22.18
N PHE A 430 -0.60 11.82 23.32
CA PHE A 430 0.79 11.52 23.62
C PHE A 430 0.96 11.03 25.05
N LEU A 431 1.96 10.19 25.25
CA LEU A 431 2.45 9.73 26.53
C LEU A 431 3.97 9.92 26.54
N PRO A 432 4.52 10.82 27.37
CA PRO A 432 5.96 10.97 27.52
C PRO A 432 6.60 9.65 27.95
N LEU A 433 7.79 9.35 27.41
CA LEU A 433 8.55 8.17 27.78
C LEU A 433 9.84 8.57 28.49
N GLU A 434 10.14 7.87 29.58
CA GLU A 434 11.40 7.98 30.30
C GLU A 434 12.35 6.87 29.87
N LEU A 435 13.60 7.22 29.59
CA LEU A 435 14.65 6.24 29.34
C LEU A 435 14.95 5.46 30.64
N ARG A 436 14.77 4.14 30.60
CA ARG A 436 15.09 3.26 31.75
C ARG A 436 16.46 2.61 31.61
N ARG A 437 16.81 2.21 30.39
CA ARG A 437 18.03 1.46 30.11
C ARG A 437 18.55 1.76 28.71
N HIS A 438 19.86 1.77 28.56
CA HIS A 438 20.55 1.86 27.27
C HIS A 438 21.57 0.71 27.21
N ASP A 439 21.28 -0.30 26.38
CA ASP A 439 22.07 -1.51 26.21
C ASP A 439 22.62 -1.57 24.78
N GLY A 440 23.87 -1.15 24.60
CA GLY A 440 24.51 -1.20 23.28
C GLY A 440 23.75 -0.35 22.25
N ASP A 441 23.11 -1.01 21.28
CA ASP A 441 22.29 -0.39 20.24
C ASP A 441 20.79 -0.39 20.56
N THR A 442 20.38 -0.65 21.80
CA THR A 442 18.98 -0.74 22.20
C THR A 442 18.67 0.16 23.40
N LEU A 443 17.64 1.00 23.26
CA LEU A 443 17.12 1.86 24.32
C LEU A 443 15.77 1.31 24.80
N VAL A 444 15.61 1.17 26.11
CA VAL A 444 14.37 0.75 26.75
C VAL A 444 13.71 1.95 27.39
N TRP A 445 12.55 2.31 26.88
CA TRP A 445 11.73 3.43 27.32
C TRP A 445 10.53 2.92 28.10
N SER A 446 10.12 3.65 29.13
CA SER A 446 8.86 3.37 29.82
C SER A 446 8.01 4.62 29.94
N GLY A 447 6.71 4.49 29.73
CA GLY A 447 5.72 5.53 30.00
C GLY A 447 4.68 5.00 30.96
N LYS A 448 4.30 5.80 31.95
CA LYS A 448 3.14 5.52 32.79
C LYS A 448 2.35 6.79 33.02
N GLY A 449 1.07 6.78 32.71
CA GLY A 449 0.21 7.90 33.02
C GLY A 449 -1.12 7.87 32.30
N ARG A 450 -1.92 8.89 32.61
CA ARG A 450 -3.17 9.17 31.90
C ARG A 450 -2.83 9.74 30.53
N LEU A 451 -3.49 9.24 29.49
CA LEU A 451 -3.32 9.73 28.13
C LEU A 451 -3.73 11.20 28.04
N GLU A 452 -2.79 12.07 27.66
CA GLU A 452 -3.02 13.50 27.47
C GLU A 452 -3.47 13.78 26.04
N LEU A 453 -4.56 14.54 25.90
CA LEU A 453 -5.14 14.92 24.63
C LEU A 453 -4.27 15.98 23.95
N ALA A 454 -3.88 15.75 22.69
CA ALA A 454 -3.33 16.82 21.87
C ALA A 454 -4.46 17.84 21.58
N PRO A 455 -4.25 19.15 21.83
CA PRO A 455 -5.33 20.14 21.88
C PRO A 455 -6.05 20.41 20.55
N CYS A 456 -5.63 19.80 19.43
CA CYS A 456 -5.90 20.32 18.09
C CYS A 456 -6.81 19.45 17.21
N ARG A 457 -7.40 18.33 17.69
CA ARG A 457 -8.19 17.45 16.78
C ARG A 457 -9.34 16.70 17.43
N ILE A 458 -10.53 16.84 16.85
CA ILE A 458 -11.72 16.06 17.20
C ILE A 458 -11.63 14.69 16.50
N VAL A 459 -11.69 13.61 17.27
CA VAL A 459 -11.77 12.23 16.75
C VAL A 459 -13.24 11.86 16.54
N SER A 460 -13.57 11.38 15.33
CA SER A 460 -14.92 10.96 14.94
C SER A 460 -14.99 9.45 14.72
N ARG A 461 -16.20 8.88 14.79
CA ARG A 461 -16.44 7.45 14.51
C ARG A 461 -15.88 7.08 13.12
N GLY A 462 -15.10 6.01 13.06
CA GLY A 462 -14.46 5.56 11.82
C GLY A 462 -13.09 6.20 11.55
N ASP A 463 -12.67 7.19 12.33
CA ASP A 463 -11.28 7.64 12.30
C ASP A 463 -10.34 6.50 12.70
N ARG A 464 -9.20 6.44 12.04
CA ARG A 464 -8.19 5.40 12.24
C ARG A 464 -6.80 5.97 12.15
N GLY A 465 -5.86 5.27 12.77
CA GLY A 465 -4.48 5.72 12.89
C GLY A 465 -3.51 4.64 13.33
N THR A 466 -2.28 5.06 13.60
CA THR A 466 -1.15 4.19 14.01
C THR A 466 -0.51 4.74 15.27
N LEU A 467 -0.08 3.85 16.15
CA LEU A 467 0.76 4.20 17.29
C LEU A 467 2.21 4.38 16.83
N ARG A 468 2.87 5.45 17.25
CA ARG A 468 4.23 5.80 16.84
C ARG A 468 5.07 6.23 18.03
N VAL A 469 6.36 5.95 18.02
CA VAL A 469 7.30 6.66 18.89
C VAL A 469 7.78 7.90 18.14
N VAL A 470 7.71 9.04 18.82
CA VAL A 470 8.26 10.31 18.40
C VAL A 470 9.56 10.52 19.15
N LEU A 471 10.64 10.69 18.40
CA LEU A 471 11.97 10.99 18.92
C LEU A 471 12.30 12.44 18.58
N ALA A 472 12.79 13.22 19.55
CA ALA A 472 13.16 14.62 19.37
C ALA A 472 14.49 14.96 20.04
N ASP A 473 15.37 15.66 19.29
CA ASP A 473 16.69 16.12 19.73
C ASP A 473 16.72 17.63 20.09
N GLY A 474 15.55 18.21 20.32
CA GLY A 474 15.35 19.62 20.65
C GLY A 474 14.77 20.44 19.48
N GLN A 475 15.44 20.47 18.33
CA GLN A 475 14.97 21.24 17.15
C GLN A 475 14.36 20.36 16.06
N ARG A 476 14.73 19.07 16.04
CA ARG A 476 14.31 18.12 15.01
C ARG A 476 13.54 16.98 15.65
N SER A 477 12.65 16.38 14.88
CA SER A 477 11.92 15.20 15.33
C SER A 477 11.63 14.23 14.18
N ASN A 478 11.52 12.96 14.54
CA ASN A 478 11.02 11.92 13.65
C ASN A 478 9.94 11.11 14.38
N ALA A 479 9.12 10.40 13.62
CA ALA A 479 8.08 9.55 14.16
C ALA A 479 8.01 8.25 13.38
N SER A 480 8.13 7.11 14.05
CA SER A 480 8.11 5.79 13.41
C SER A 480 7.09 4.86 14.09
N PRO A 481 6.39 3.98 13.34
CA PRO A 481 5.39 3.07 13.90
C PRO A 481 5.93 2.14 14.99
N VAL A 482 5.09 1.84 15.98
CA VAL A 482 5.36 0.85 17.02
C VAL A 482 4.87 -0.52 16.59
N ARG A 483 5.66 -1.55 16.90
CA ARG A 483 5.37 -2.94 16.56
C ARG A 483 5.14 -3.80 17.78
N THR A 484 4.27 -4.80 17.66
CA THR A 484 3.91 -5.70 18.77
C THR A 484 3.55 -7.09 18.27
N GLN A 485 3.89 -8.12 19.05
CA GLN A 485 3.41 -9.48 18.81
C GLN A 485 1.98 -9.69 19.31
N CYS A 486 1.53 -8.89 20.29
CA CYS A 486 0.21 -8.98 20.91
C CYS A 486 -0.69 -7.82 20.48
N ALA A 487 -1.95 -8.10 20.13
CA ALA A 487 -2.95 -7.06 19.91
C ALA A 487 -3.52 -6.60 21.27
N PRO A 488 -3.43 -5.31 21.64
CA PRO A 488 -3.98 -4.82 22.90
C PRO A 488 -5.51 -4.68 22.86
N SER A 489 -6.08 -4.43 24.04
CA SER A 489 -7.53 -4.32 24.31
C SER A 489 -8.10 -2.93 23.97
N SER A 490 -9.42 -2.83 23.78
CA SER A 490 -10.10 -1.56 23.49
C SER A 490 -10.21 -0.64 24.72
N PHE A 491 -10.11 0.68 24.54
CA PHE A 491 -10.24 1.69 25.59
C PHE A 491 -11.15 2.86 25.21
N ASP A 492 -11.71 3.54 26.21
CA ASP A 492 -12.48 4.76 25.98
C ASP A 492 -11.56 5.98 25.96
N LEU A 493 -11.54 6.68 24.83
CA LEU A 493 -10.94 8.00 24.72
C LEU A 493 -11.92 9.02 25.34
N GLY A 494 -11.47 9.76 26.35
CA GLY A 494 -12.24 10.89 26.89
C GLY A 494 -12.59 11.87 25.76
N SER A 495 -13.80 12.42 25.75
CA SER A 495 -14.28 13.22 24.61
C SER A 495 -13.39 14.42 24.33
N LEU A 496 -12.97 14.55 23.06
CA LEU A 496 -12.10 15.62 22.53
C LEU A 496 -12.84 16.91 22.17
N ALA A 497 -14.09 17.03 22.58
CA ALA A 497 -14.88 18.25 22.44
C ALA A 497 -15.78 18.41 23.66
N ARG A 498 -16.17 19.64 23.98
CA ARG A 498 -17.18 20.03 24.98
C ARG A 498 -18.58 19.45 24.67
N ALA A 499 -18.66 18.13 24.57
CA ALA A 499 -19.79 17.30 24.22
C ALA A 499 -19.84 16.14 25.22
N PRO A 500 -21.00 15.84 25.83
CA PRO A 500 -21.15 14.76 26.78
C PRO A 500 -21.22 13.42 26.02
N GLY A 501 -20.07 12.76 25.83
CA GLY A 501 -19.99 11.40 25.30
C GLY A 501 -18.57 11.00 24.88
N ALA A 502 -18.00 9.98 25.52
CA ALA A 502 -16.69 9.41 25.18
C ALA A 502 -16.72 8.69 23.83
N ALA A 503 -15.68 8.84 23.01
CA ALA A 503 -15.48 8.02 21.82
C ALA A 503 -14.60 6.84 22.22
N GLY A 504 -15.10 5.61 22.07
CA GLY A 504 -14.26 4.43 22.25
C GLY A 504 -13.15 4.37 21.19
N VAL A 505 -12.04 3.74 21.51
CA VAL A 505 -10.97 3.36 20.58
C VAL A 505 -10.67 1.89 20.75
N ARG A 506 -10.68 1.18 19.62
CA ARG A 506 -10.21 -0.19 19.52
C ARG A 506 -8.82 -0.17 18.91
N GLU A 507 -7.90 -0.85 19.56
CA GLU A 507 -6.58 -1.12 19.00
C GLU A 507 -6.60 -2.47 18.28
N GLU A 508 -5.87 -2.53 17.17
CA GLU A 508 -5.77 -3.74 16.36
C GLU A 508 -4.35 -3.86 15.82
N ARG A 509 -3.86 -5.09 15.76
CA ARG A 509 -2.65 -5.38 14.99
C ARG A 509 -3.03 -5.38 13.51
N ARG A 510 -2.35 -4.56 12.71
CA ARG A 510 -2.50 -4.57 11.25
C ARG A 510 -1.45 -5.44 10.58
N GLU A 511 -1.56 -5.54 9.25
CA GLU A 511 -0.46 -5.99 8.41
C GLU A 511 0.85 -5.35 8.89
N ARG A 512 1.96 -6.11 8.91
CA ARG A 512 3.30 -5.65 9.36
C ARG A 512 3.50 -5.53 10.87
N ALA A 513 2.59 -6.10 11.67
CA ALA A 513 2.66 -6.08 13.14
C ALA A 513 2.65 -4.66 13.75
N GLU A 514 2.20 -3.67 12.98
CA GLU A 514 1.99 -2.31 13.46
C GLU A 514 0.79 -2.26 14.38
N LEU A 515 0.92 -1.49 15.45
CA LEU A 515 -0.20 -1.22 16.34
C LEU A 515 -1.04 -0.07 15.78
N ALA A 516 -2.26 -0.38 15.35
CA ALA A 516 -3.22 0.58 14.83
C ALA A 516 -4.35 0.83 15.82
N TRP A 517 -5.06 1.94 15.62
CA TRP A 517 -6.24 2.29 16.41
C TRP A 517 -7.39 2.74 15.51
N MET A 518 -8.62 2.52 15.97
CA MET A 518 -9.85 2.95 15.30
C MET A 518 -10.86 3.46 16.32
N ALA A 519 -11.48 4.60 16.05
CA ALA A 519 -12.54 5.17 16.86
C ALA A 519 -13.86 4.39 16.69
N THR A 520 -14.40 3.89 17.79
CA THR A 520 -15.63 3.08 17.87
C THR A 520 -16.87 3.87 18.31
N GLY A 521 -16.72 5.11 18.81
CA GLY A 521 -17.85 5.96 19.27
C GLY A 521 -17.98 7.32 18.54
N GLU A 522 -19.13 7.98 18.69
CA GLU A 522 -19.40 9.34 18.18
C GLU A 522 -19.23 10.40 19.27
N ALA A 523 -18.50 11.48 18.99
CA ALA A 523 -18.60 12.71 19.77
C ALA A 523 -19.90 13.45 19.37
N ARG A 524 -20.92 13.48 20.25
CA ARG A 524 -22.20 14.17 19.97
C ARG A 524 -22.06 15.70 20.07
N GLY A 525 -21.94 16.43 18.95
CA GLY A 525 -21.83 17.91 18.95
C GLY A 525 -22.08 18.66 17.62
N PHE A 526 -22.23 19.99 17.74
CA PHE A 526 -22.81 21.03 16.84
C PHE A 526 -22.31 21.18 15.38
N ALA A 527 -21.58 20.21 14.82
CA ALA A 527 -20.99 20.30 13.47
C ALA A 527 -21.97 20.30 12.26
N PRO A 528 -23.17 19.68 12.31
CA PRO A 528 -24.04 19.61 11.12
C PRO A 528 -24.65 20.94 10.67
N LEU A 529 -24.79 21.92 11.57
CA LEU A 529 -25.46 23.20 11.30
C LEU A 529 -24.59 24.17 10.49
N VAL A 530 -23.27 24.15 10.71
CA VAL A 530 -22.30 25.07 10.08
C VAL A 530 -22.13 24.80 8.59
N ARG A 531 -22.25 23.54 8.16
CA ARG A 531 -22.19 23.15 6.74
C ARG A 531 -23.29 23.79 5.88
N ARG A 532 -24.44 24.15 6.48
CA ARG A 532 -25.60 24.74 5.76
C ARG A 532 -25.48 26.24 5.50
N LEU A 533 -24.65 26.98 6.25
CA LEU A 533 -24.57 28.45 6.18
C LEU A 533 -23.51 28.97 5.18
N LEU A 534 -22.63 28.11 4.68
CA LEU A 534 -21.45 28.47 3.86
C LEU A 534 -21.72 28.58 2.35
N THR A 535 -22.98 28.52 1.90
CA THR A 535 -23.36 28.59 0.48
C THR A 535 -23.60 30.01 -0.06
N ARG A 536 -23.28 31.08 0.69
CA ARG A 536 -23.42 32.48 0.23
C ARG A 536 -22.06 33.11 -0.13
N THR A 537 -21.95 33.57 -1.38
CA THR A 537 -20.77 34.05 -2.13
C THR A 537 -20.15 35.37 -1.64
N ILE A 538 -18.81 35.49 -1.69
CA ILE A 538 -17.98 36.68 -1.33
C ILE A 538 -17.23 37.21 -2.59
N PRO A 539 -17.11 38.54 -2.82
CA PRO A 539 -16.53 39.15 -4.05
C PRO A 539 -14.99 39.30 -4.03
N PRO A 540 -14.31 39.59 -5.18
CA PRO A 540 -12.83 39.56 -5.30
C PRO A 540 -12.12 40.90 -4.94
N PRO A 541 -10.85 40.89 -4.46
CA PRO A 541 -10.10 42.10 -4.05
C PRO A 541 -9.00 42.63 -5.03
N ASN A 542 -8.49 43.83 -4.68
CA ASN A 542 -7.75 44.87 -5.46
C ASN A 542 -6.20 44.65 -5.60
N PRO A 543 -5.51 45.23 -6.61
CA PRO A 543 -4.13 44.90 -7.00
C PRO A 543 -3.08 45.88 -6.41
N GLY A 544 -2.47 45.53 -5.27
CA GLY A 544 -1.45 46.38 -4.62
C GLY A 544 -0.09 45.72 -4.34
N VAL A 545 0.04 44.39 -4.43
CA VAL A 545 1.30 43.68 -4.17
C VAL A 545 1.76 42.92 -5.42
N PRO A 546 2.90 43.26 -6.02
CA PRO A 546 3.38 42.60 -7.25
C PRO A 546 3.59 41.10 -7.02
N GLY A 547 2.90 40.26 -7.81
CA GLY A 547 2.94 38.80 -7.74
C GLY A 547 1.72 38.13 -7.09
N ILE A 548 0.76 38.89 -6.55
CA ILE A 548 -0.35 38.37 -5.72
C ILE A 548 -1.74 38.67 -6.33
N ALA A 549 -1.82 39.12 -7.59
CA ALA A 549 -3.00 39.74 -8.21
C ALA A 549 -4.32 38.93 -8.25
N ASN A 550 -4.38 37.70 -7.72
CA ASN A 550 -5.59 36.86 -7.62
C ASN A 550 -5.78 36.21 -6.24
N ARG A 551 -5.16 36.75 -5.17
CA ARG A 551 -5.19 36.16 -3.82
C ARG A 551 -5.69 37.17 -2.79
N VAL A 552 -6.45 36.68 -1.81
CA VAL A 552 -6.93 37.50 -0.69
C VAL A 552 -5.79 37.66 0.31
N LEU A 553 -5.38 38.90 0.57
CA LEU A 553 -4.32 39.23 1.53
C LEU A 553 -4.94 39.47 2.89
N ILE A 554 -4.51 38.73 3.92
CA ILE A 554 -5.08 38.84 5.26
C ILE A 554 -3.97 39.02 6.29
N ALA A 555 -3.98 40.16 6.99
CA ALA A 555 -3.04 40.45 8.05
C ALA A 555 -3.61 40.07 9.41
N TYR A 556 -2.81 39.40 10.23
CA TYR A 556 -3.13 39.12 11.63
C TYR A 556 -2.19 39.93 12.53
N LEU A 557 -2.76 40.87 13.28
CA LEU A 557 -2.03 41.85 14.09
C LEU A 557 -2.55 41.83 15.53
N PRO A 558 -1.98 40.99 16.41
CA PRO A 558 -2.37 40.95 17.82
C PRO A 558 -1.72 42.10 18.63
N LEU A 559 -2.41 42.59 19.67
CA LEU A 559 -1.89 43.61 20.59
C LEU A 559 -0.74 43.04 21.44
N SER A 560 0.42 43.70 21.46
CA SER A 560 1.65 43.19 22.10
C SER A 560 1.74 43.38 23.62
N ASP A 561 0.98 44.29 24.23
CA ASP A 561 1.31 44.81 25.58
C ASP A 561 0.22 44.64 26.67
N LEU A 562 -0.43 43.47 26.79
CA LEU A 562 -1.27 43.18 27.97
C LEU A 562 -0.64 42.10 28.87
N PRO A 563 -0.54 42.34 30.20
CA PRO A 563 0.18 41.45 31.11
C PRO A 563 -0.73 40.32 31.61
N ASP A 564 -0.80 39.21 30.88
CA ASP A 564 -1.42 37.97 31.39
C ASP A 564 -0.69 36.71 30.87
N PRO A 565 -0.15 35.83 31.74
CA PRO A 565 0.60 34.63 31.34
C PRO A 565 -0.24 33.56 30.62
N TRP A 566 -1.56 33.71 30.53
CA TRP A 566 -2.47 32.72 29.92
C TRP A 566 -2.77 32.93 28.42
N ARG A 567 -2.12 33.89 27.74
CA ARG A 567 -2.13 33.94 26.27
C ARG A 567 -1.14 32.94 25.66
N GLN A 568 -1.50 31.67 25.65
CA GLN A 568 -1.01 30.71 24.65
C GLN A 568 -2.18 30.28 23.77
N PHE A 569 -2.69 31.18 22.94
CA PHE A 569 -3.71 30.86 21.95
C PHE A 569 -3.10 30.98 20.55
N PRO A 570 -2.64 29.88 19.94
CA PRO A 570 -2.15 29.93 18.57
C PRO A 570 -3.31 30.22 17.62
N PHE A 571 -3.06 31.07 16.63
CA PHE A 571 -3.97 31.27 15.51
C PHE A 571 -4.26 29.91 14.83
N ASP A 572 -5.53 29.53 14.76
CA ASP A 572 -5.96 28.23 14.23
C ASP A 572 -5.82 28.18 12.70
N LEU A 573 -4.61 27.84 12.27
CA LEU A 573 -4.19 27.82 10.88
C LEU A 573 -4.89 26.71 10.07
N ASP A 574 -5.32 25.64 10.73
CA ASP A 574 -5.99 24.52 10.06
C ASP A 574 -7.46 24.84 9.79
N ALA A 575 -8.17 25.44 10.76
CA ALA A 575 -9.51 25.99 10.53
C ALA A 575 -9.48 27.11 9.46
N TRP A 576 -8.39 27.85 9.38
CA TRP A 576 -8.16 28.87 8.36
C TRP A 576 -7.97 28.27 6.95
N ASN A 577 -7.07 27.29 6.83
CA ASN A 577 -6.77 26.62 5.57
C ASN A 577 -7.97 25.85 5.02
N ASP A 578 -8.76 25.21 5.89
CA ASP A 578 -10.01 24.54 5.52
C ASP A 578 -11.10 25.53 5.06
N ARG A 579 -11.10 26.76 5.59
CA ARG A 579 -12.09 27.80 5.27
C ARG A 579 -11.76 28.62 4.02
N PHE A 580 -10.49 28.91 3.74
CA PHE A 580 -10.06 29.82 2.66
C PHE A 580 -9.16 29.18 1.58
N GLY A 581 -8.64 27.97 1.81
CA GLY A 581 -7.81 27.21 0.87
C GLY A 581 -6.44 27.84 0.58
N ALA A 582 -5.67 27.22 -0.34
CA ALA A 582 -4.28 27.59 -0.70
C ALA A 582 -4.12 28.96 -1.43
N ARG A 583 -5.16 29.80 -1.43
CA ARG A 583 -5.23 31.08 -2.15
C ARG A 583 -5.10 32.32 -1.25
N ALA A 584 -4.92 32.15 0.06
CA ALA A 584 -4.72 33.26 0.99
C ALA A 584 -3.23 33.39 1.41
N VAL A 585 -2.82 34.60 1.78
CA VAL A 585 -1.48 34.89 2.34
C VAL A 585 -1.66 35.52 3.71
N LEU A 586 -0.98 34.96 4.72
CA LEU A 586 -1.04 35.37 6.11
C LEU A 586 0.22 36.16 6.50
N LEU A 587 0.04 37.35 7.07
CA LEU A 587 1.10 38.23 7.58
C LEU A 587 1.03 38.27 9.12
N LEU A 588 2.14 37.94 9.80
CA LEU A 588 2.22 37.85 11.28
C LEU A 588 3.20 38.89 11.84
N GLY A 589 2.82 39.58 12.93
CA GLY A 589 3.68 40.49 13.69
C GLY A 589 3.72 40.14 15.19
N GLY A 590 4.91 40.12 15.79
CA GLY A 590 5.14 39.90 17.23
C GLY A 590 6.53 39.30 17.55
N GLU A 591 7.14 39.71 18.66
CA GLU A 591 8.38 39.16 19.21
C GLU A 591 8.03 38.00 20.18
N HIS A 592 8.65 36.84 19.98
CA HIS A 592 8.49 35.58 20.74
C HIS A 592 7.34 34.63 20.33
N MET A 593 7.70 33.58 19.57
CA MET A 593 7.06 32.26 19.62
C MET A 593 8.15 31.17 19.81
N PRO A 594 7.90 30.13 20.63
CA PRO A 594 8.82 28.99 20.75
C PRO A 594 8.79 28.13 19.48
N ALA A 595 9.97 27.66 19.07
CA ALA A 595 10.19 26.82 17.89
C ALA A 595 9.56 25.42 18.09
N VAL A 596 8.30 25.27 17.70
CA VAL A 596 7.65 23.98 17.47
C VAL A 596 7.44 23.83 15.96
N PRO A 597 7.77 22.68 15.34
CA PRO A 597 7.72 22.55 13.89
C PRO A 597 6.26 22.48 13.41
N PHE A 598 5.73 23.60 12.94
CA PHE A 598 4.54 23.61 12.10
C PHE A 598 4.95 23.26 10.67
N ARG A 599 4.47 22.13 10.15
CA ARG A 599 4.47 21.91 8.70
C ARG A 599 3.33 22.73 8.09
N MET A 600 3.64 23.94 7.62
CA MET A 600 2.65 24.80 6.96
C MET A 600 2.19 24.23 5.62
N ARG A 601 0.88 24.24 5.36
CA ARG A 601 0.30 24.14 4.01
C ARG A 601 -0.22 25.51 3.57
N GLY A 602 0.67 26.37 3.08
CA GLY A 602 0.38 27.73 2.59
C GLY A 602 1.64 28.61 2.54
N TRP A 603 1.62 29.74 1.83
CA TRP A 603 2.73 30.71 1.80
C TRP A 603 2.55 31.71 2.96
N ALA A 604 3.37 31.62 4.00
CA ALA A 604 3.45 32.62 5.07
C ALA A 604 4.64 33.54 4.84
N TRP A 605 4.44 34.85 4.99
CA TRP A 605 5.52 35.84 4.92
C TRP A 605 5.70 36.48 6.29
N ASP A 606 6.94 36.43 6.76
CA ASP A 606 7.35 37.08 7.98
C ASP A 606 7.67 38.55 7.70
N VAL A 607 6.77 39.43 8.15
CA VAL A 607 6.85 40.87 7.87
C VAL A 607 7.27 41.68 9.10
N ARG A 608 7.94 41.04 10.07
CA ARG A 608 8.46 41.69 11.30
C ARG A 608 9.33 42.94 11.07
N ARG A 609 9.78 43.20 9.84
CA ARG A 609 10.57 44.39 9.44
C ARG A 609 9.79 45.45 8.65
N MET A 610 8.49 45.25 8.40
CA MET A 610 7.65 46.21 7.67
C MET A 610 6.86 47.10 8.65
N PRO A 611 6.73 48.41 8.37
CA PRO A 611 5.84 49.29 9.13
C PRO A 611 4.37 48.81 9.10
N VAL A 612 3.69 48.83 10.25
CA VAL A 612 2.33 48.28 10.45
C VAL A 612 1.29 48.95 9.54
N ASP A 613 1.43 50.26 9.31
CA ASP A 613 0.59 51.03 8.39
C ASP A 613 0.67 50.52 6.94
N ARG A 614 1.86 50.10 6.48
CA ARG A 614 2.04 49.49 5.16
C ARG A 614 1.41 48.09 5.07
N VAL A 615 1.50 47.31 6.15
CA VAL A 615 0.91 45.96 6.22
C VAL A 615 -0.62 46.05 6.14
N ILE A 616 -1.22 47.01 6.86
CA ILE A 616 -2.66 47.26 6.84
C ILE A 616 -3.11 47.71 5.45
N THR A 617 -2.40 48.68 4.84
CA THR A 617 -2.76 49.23 3.51
C THR A 617 -2.69 48.18 2.39
N ALA A 618 -1.80 47.19 2.51
CA ALA A 618 -1.66 46.12 1.52
C ALA A 618 -2.65 44.95 1.71
N SER A 619 -3.40 44.92 2.81
CA SER A 619 -4.25 43.79 3.19
C SER A 619 -5.70 43.97 2.73
N SER A 620 -6.33 42.90 2.27
CA SER A 620 -7.75 42.86 1.92
C SER A 620 -8.65 42.68 3.14
N ILE A 621 -8.15 42.04 4.20
CA ILE A 621 -8.83 41.84 5.49
C ILE A 621 -7.79 41.99 6.60
N VAL A 622 -8.16 42.64 7.70
CA VAL A 622 -7.30 42.76 8.89
C VAL A 622 -7.98 42.06 10.05
N VAL A 623 -7.31 41.09 10.67
CA VAL A 623 -7.78 40.39 11.87
C VAL A 623 -6.93 40.84 13.04
N THR A 624 -7.56 41.48 14.03
CA THR A 624 -6.84 42.08 15.15
C THR A 624 -7.73 42.10 16.39
N ASP A 625 -7.11 42.17 17.56
CA ASP A 625 -7.77 42.46 18.84
C ASP A 625 -7.48 43.90 19.30
N ASP A 626 -6.83 44.73 18.48
CA ASP A 626 -6.57 46.15 18.73
C ASP A 626 -7.84 47.01 18.52
N PRO A 627 -8.40 47.60 19.59
CA PRO A 627 -9.62 48.39 19.51
C PRO A 627 -9.49 49.61 18.59
N LEU A 628 -8.30 50.22 18.48
CA LEU A 628 -8.06 51.39 17.65
C LEU A 628 -8.03 51.00 16.18
N LEU A 629 -7.39 49.88 15.83
CA LEU A 629 -7.37 49.35 14.45
C LEU A 629 -8.75 48.86 13.99
N ILE A 630 -9.52 48.25 14.89
CA ILE A 630 -10.91 47.85 14.65
C ILE A 630 -11.79 49.07 14.35
N ALA A 631 -11.52 50.21 15.00
CA ALA A 631 -12.31 51.43 14.83
C ALA A 631 -11.99 52.21 13.55
N VAL A 632 -10.76 52.10 13.01
CA VAL A 632 -10.30 52.91 11.87
C VAL A 632 -10.27 52.17 10.53
N HIS A 633 -10.27 50.84 10.52
CA HIS A 633 -10.23 50.05 9.28
C HIS A 633 -11.58 49.39 8.97
N PRO A 634 -12.27 49.75 7.87
CA PRO A 634 -13.66 49.36 7.62
C PRO A 634 -13.89 47.86 7.43
N ASP A 635 -12.83 47.12 7.08
CA ASP A 635 -12.84 45.66 6.90
C ASP A 635 -12.10 44.89 8.01
N ALA A 636 -11.84 45.54 9.16
CA ALA A 636 -11.26 44.87 10.30
C ALA A 636 -12.24 43.87 10.94
N ILE A 637 -11.73 42.70 11.29
CA ILE A 637 -12.46 41.65 12.01
C ILE A 637 -11.86 41.56 13.40
N ALA A 638 -12.69 41.85 14.40
CA ALA A 638 -12.29 41.72 15.79
C ALA A 638 -12.20 40.23 16.15
N TYR A 639 -11.05 39.84 16.67
CA TYR A 639 -10.85 38.50 17.23
C TYR A 639 -10.92 38.57 18.76
N ARG A 640 -11.99 38.03 19.35
CA ARG A 640 -12.07 37.88 20.82
C ARG A 640 -12.04 36.40 21.21
N PRO A 641 -11.12 35.96 22.09
CA PRO A 641 -10.97 34.55 22.43
C PRO A 641 -12.22 33.88 23.01
N ASP A 642 -13.08 34.64 23.69
CA ASP A 642 -14.33 34.18 24.30
C ASP A 642 -15.50 34.08 23.31
N ARG A 643 -15.40 34.75 22.15
CA ARG A 643 -16.51 34.87 21.18
C ARG A 643 -16.15 34.51 19.73
N GLY A 644 -14.88 34.26 19.45
CA GLY A 644 -14.35 34.01 18.11
C GLY A 644 -14.17 35.28 17.26
N ALA A 645 -13.85 35.07 15.98
CA ALA A 645 -13.70 36.16 15.00
C ALA A 645 -15.06 36.65 14.52
N THR A 646 -15.39 37.92 14.76
CA THR A 646 -16.69 38.50 14.37
C THR A 646 -16.47 39.82 13.63
N ARG A 647 -17.17 40.02 12.50
CA ARG A 647 -17.13 41.29 11.77
C ARG A 647 -18.02 42.28 12.51
N TYR A 648 -17.42 43.27 13.16
CA TYR A 648 -18.19 44.32 13.81
C TYR A 648 -18.46 45.42 12.79
N LEU A 649 -19.71 45.59 12.40
CA LEU A 649 -20.21 46.89 11.95
C LEU A 649 -20.73 47.58 13.20
N LEU A 650 -19.85 48.21 13.98
CA LEU A 650 -20.31 49.08 15.06
C LEU A 650 -20.51 50.49 14.50
N PRO A 651 -21.64 51.16 14.80
CA PRO A 651 -21.74 52.58 14.56
C PRO A 651 -20.69 53.29 15.40
N ALA A 652 -20.07 54.33 14.84
CA ALA A 652 -19.05 55.12 15.52
C ALA A 652 -19.54 55.56 16.91
N VAL A 653 -18.91 55.05 17.97
CA VAL A 653 -19.17 55.55 19.32
C VAL A 653 -18.46 56.89 19.43
N GLN A 654 -19.24 57.97 19.32
CA GLN A 654 -18.79 59.30 19.69
C GLN A 654 -18.48 59.33 21.19
N SER A 655 -17.26 59.77 21.46
CA SER A 655 -16.70 60.35 22.69
C SER A 655 -17.49 60.30 24.00
N ALA A 656 -16.77 59.89 25.04
CA ALA A 656 -16.82 60.36 26.42
C ALA A 656 -18.02 59.93 27.29
N VAL A 657 -17.72 59.26 28.41
CA VAL A 657 -17.83 59.76 29.80
C VAL A 657 -17.83 58.55 30.75
N SER A 658 -17.19 58.78 31.90
CA SER A 658 -16.96 57.90 33.02
C SER A 658 -18.22 57.57 33.83
N ASP A 659 -18.03 56.58 34.70
CA ASP A 659 -18.70 56.36 35.98
C ASP A 659 -19.86 55.36 36.06
N GLN A 660 -19.68 54.53 37.08
CA GLN A 660 -20.55 53.46 37.56
C GLN A 660 -21.85 54.05 38.08
N GLU A 661 -22.98 53.55 37.59
CA GLU A 661 -24.08 53.03 38.42
C GLU A 661 -25.23 52.51 37.52
N THR A 662 -25.86 51.42 37.96
CA THR A 662 -27.19 50.94 37.52
C THR A 662 -27.37 50.47 36.07
N LEU A 663 -26.94 49.23 35.78
CA LEU A 663 -27.45 48.42 34.65
C LEU A 663 -28.71 47.61 35.01
N PHE A 664 -29.18 47.69 36.27
CA PHE A 664 -30.32 46.92 36.77
C PHE A 664 -31.70 47.45 36.29
N ASP A 665 -31.78 48.67 35.74
CA ASP A 665 -33.08 49.26 35.36
C ASP A 665 -33.42 49.13 33.85
N VAL A 666 -32.48 48.68 33.00
CA VAL A 666 -32.74 48.53 31.54
C VAL A 666 -33.26 47.14 31.17
N ILE A 667 -33.08 46.14 32.05
CA ILE A 667 -33.52 44.76 31.79
C ILE A 667 -35.05 44.60 31.93
N ASP A 668 -35.73 45.47 32.67
CA ASP A 668 -37.19 45.33 32.92
C ASP A 668 -38.10 45.95 31.84
N ALA A 669 -37.56 46.59 30.80
CA ALA A 669 -38.38 47.33 29.83
C ALA A 669 -38.54 46.69 28.44
N HIS A 670 -37.88 45.57 28.12
CA HIS A 670 -37.93 45.01 26.75
C HIS A 670 -38.40 43.54 26.62
N LEU A 671 -38.91 42.95 27.72
CA LEU A 671 -39.60 41.64 27.70
C LEU A 671 -41.13 41.77 27.86
N GLY A 672 -41.75 42.77 27.23
CA GLY A 672 -43.21 42.90 27.24
C GLY A 672 -43.79 43.65 26.03
N GLY A 673 -44.33 42.89 25.07
CA GLY A 673 -45.35 43.38 24.13
C GLY A 673 -44.99 43.29 22.64
N CYS A 674 -45.59 42.27 21.99
CA CYS A 674 -45.69 41.99 20.55
C CYS A 674 -44.47 41.38 19.83
#